data_AF-A0A1H8P9A1-F1
#
_entry.id   AF-A0A1H8P9A1-F1
#
_cell.length_a   1.000
_cell.length_b   1.000
_cell.length_c   1.000
_cell.angle_alpha   90.00
_cell.angle_beta   90.00
_cell.angle_gamma   90.00
#
_symmetry.space_group_name_H-M   'P 1'
#
loop_
_entity.id
_entity.type
_entity.pdbx_description
1 polymer ?
#
loop_
_entity_poly.entity_id
_entity_poly.type
_entity_poly.pdbx_seq_one_letter_code
_entity_poly.pdbx_strand_id
1 'polypeptide(L)'
;MNSSNIKPPSKKQLLNLRLMIVIGLACMFFFMYSLLHESVIGYKPLYWLLIVTFVYTFFKVIYEWYHYWSISVPATPPVTKQYTVDIFTTFCAGEPYEMILETLTAIQNITYPHQTYLCDEADDPYLKSVCEQLGVHHVTRIKKVNAKAGNINNALAQSSGELCLVLDPDHVPFPEFLDPIVAHFDDPEIGYVQVVQAYYNQRIGWIAKGAAQQTYHFYGPMMMCMNSYGTAQAIGANCTFRRTALESIGGHAAGLAEDMHTAMQLHAKQWKSVYVPQVLARGLVPATLSAYYKQQIKWSRGVFELLVTSYVKLFTKFTWRQKIHYGLLPLFYLSGFIFLINFSIPILSLFMDVYPLKMDFSEFLVISIPFITSVVLIRHFVQEWVMEDNERGFHLVGGLLLIGTWWIFILGFVYTIIRKNVPYIPTPKDVKDEKNLKNNLPNIAVLVVSLVAIAYGLYTDWSPFTFFMSAIALLNCMFMVFMLIASSELKLQMYLGNHSTMFNIASNVKTGKKYFWLLRRKIYTGVRKVSMILTVLVICISVYVSSKNNDDDADMGNINFEGVHNGENSIIKNTTTDTAGLWQVVNQNKLYAPVARLASSTDSVKAENDRLAEVKNILLNPRVFTDVQGVIYPKGHYWYKNISPLTKNIIVNDFDEMRKAGVNTVKIYGPNIYDHSTFDAAAQHGLKIHYSFWIPDAQNFIDDADNLNDVASLILKTVNKNKTNTSITAWNLANYSYQQLNRFYHAPQIFYAQYRYIRWLKHLVNDIKLADPARPVTFDVLSVPELATTVNLLHAQVPAIDAFGLIVKDKQSLKYVTTGIGASYFMSNVNPKGLQKAVWPRTGVFYASWQDQQSGSVTTFDGLKDVWGRNKPYLYQISATWHGKIHGNDLPPVRILRPALTTTTGALLPYSALVYAYDKWNVATFLKTNLRFEWYLVKTNALGTATNMSKVGEGPTVYVNIPPNNNNYRLYMVAVNGTNVNDDYVTLNTPLKN
;
A
#
# COMPACT_ATOMS: atom_id res chain seq x y z
N MET A 1 -11.49 -12.65 3.96
CA MET A 1 -11.31 -12.58 2.48
C MET A 1 -11.49 -13.99 1.98
N ASN A 2 -12.43 -14.27 1.06
CA ASN A 2 -12.55 -15.62 0.50
C ASN A 2 -11.29 -15.93 -0.32
N SER A 3 -10.48 -16.89 0.14
CA SER A 3 -9.38 -17.44 -0.66
C SER A 3 -9.97 -17.91 -1.98
N SER A 4 -9.53 -17.30 -3.09
CA SER A 4 -9.95 -17.71 -4.42
C SER A 4 -9.28 -19.03 -4.73
N ASN A 5 -9.94 -20.14 -4.38
CA ASN A 5 -9.47 -21.48 -4.74
C ASN A 5 -9.35 -21.58 -6.26
N ILE A 6 -8.12 -21.70 -6.74
CA ILE A 6 -7.84 -21.93 -8.16
C ILE A 6 -8.43 -23.28 -8.55
N LYS A 7 -9.18 -23.29 -9.65
CA LYS A 7 -9.78 -24.51 -10.16
C LYS A 7 -8.78 -25.29 -11.02
N PRO A 8 -8.78 -26.63 -10.94
CA PRO A 8 -8.00 -27.46 -11.85
C PRO A 8 -8.42 -27.19 -13.30
N PRO A 9 -7.49 -27.28 -14.27
CA PRO A 9 -7.80 -27.07 -15.68
C PRO A 9 -8.79 -28.12 -16.20
N SER A 10 -9.82 -27.69 -16.93
CA SER A 10 -10.74 -28.61 -17.60
C SER A 10 -10.07 -29.34 -18.77
N LYS A 11 -10.61 -30.50 -19.17
CA LYS A 11 -10.12 -31.26 -20.35
C LYS A 11 -10.05 -30.40 -21.61
N LYS A 12 -11.05 -29.53 -21.82
CA LYS A 12 -11.09 -28.59 -22.97
C LYS A 12 -9.99 -27.53 -22.88
N GLN A 13 -9.73 -26.97 -21.70
CA GLN A 13 -8.64 -26.01 -21.51
C GLN A 13 -7.27 -26.63 -21.76
N LEU A 14 -7.03 -27.84 -21.28
CA LEU A 14 -5.80 -28.58 -21.55
C LEU A 14 -5.63 -28.88 -23.03
N LEU A 15 -6.69 -29.34 -23.72
CA LEU A 15 -6.65 -29.59 -25.15
C LEU A 15 -6.31 -28.30 -25.93
N ASN A 16 -6.97 -27.19 -25.64
CA ASN A 16 -6.70 -25.90 -26.27
C ASN A 16 -5.25 -25.45 -26.04
N LEU A 17 -4.77 -25.51 -24.79
CA LEU A 17 -3.39 -25.14 -24.46
C LEU A 17 -2.37 -25.98 -25.23
N ARG A 18 -2.58 -27.29 -25.31
CA ARG A 18 -1.70 -28.22 -26.05
C ARG A 18 -1.71 -27.93 -27.55
N LEU A 19 -2.87 -27.69 -28.14
CA LEU A 19 -2.98 -27.29 -29.55
C LEU A 19 -2.26 -25.96 -29.81
N MET A 20 -2.45 -24.96 -28.95
CA MET A 20 -1.73 -23.69 -29.04
C MET A 20 -0.22 -23.88 -28.96
N ILE A 21 0.27 -24.75 -28.07
CA ILE A 21 1.71 -25.08 -27.96
C ILE A 21 2.22 -25.74 -29.24
N VAL A 22 1.52 -26.74 -29.80
CA VAL A 22 1.91 -27.40 -31.04
C VAL A 22 1.99 -26.40 -32.20
N ILE A 23 0.97 -25.55 -32.33
CA ILE A 23 0.95 -24.49 -33.34
C ILE A 23 2.11 -23.51 -33.11
N GLY A 24 2.34 -23.09 -31.87
CA GLY A 24 3.44 -22.20 -31.51
C GLY A 24 4.81 -22.80 -31.84
N LEU A 25 5.00 -24.11 -31.67
CA LEU A 25 6.22 -24.82 -32.05
C LEU A 25 6.42 -24.86 -33.57
N ALA A 26 5.34 -25.05 -34.34
CA ALA A 26 5.40 -24.96 -35.79
C ALA A 26 5.77 -23.54 -36.26
N CYS A 27 5.17 -22.50 -35.67
CA CYS A 27 5.54 -21.10 -35.95
C CYS A 27 6.98 -20.79 -35.56
N MET A 28 7.45 -21.32 -34.43
CA MET A 28 8.84 -21.20 -33.98
C MET A 28 9.81 -21.85 -34.98
N PHE A 29 9.50 -23.07 -35.43
CA PHE A 29 10.30 -23.78 -36.42
C PHE A 29 10.35 -23.01 -37.74
N PHE A 30 9.21 -22.55 -38.25
CA PHE A 30 9.13 -21.74 -39.47
C PHE A 30 9.99 -20.47 -39.34
N PHE A 31 9.83 -19.72 -38.25
CA PHE A 31 10.60 -18.49 -38.02
C PHE A 31 12.11 -18.75 -38.01
N MET A 32 12.59 -19.80 -37.34
CA MET A 32 14.02 -20.14 -37.35
C MET A 32 14.50 -20.66 -38.68
N TYR A 33 13.70 -21.48 -39.37
CA TYR A 33 14.02 -21.96 -40.71
C TYR A 33 14.23 -20.79 -41.68
N SER A 34 13.33 -19.79 -41.66
CA SER A 34 13.47 -18.58 -42.46
C SER A 34 14.74 -17.78 -42.13
N LEU A 35 15.12 -17.68 -40.86
CA LEU A 35 16.33 -16.95 -40.45
C LEU A 35 17.65 -17.66 -40.77
N LEU A 36 17.63 -18.98 -40.93
CA LEU A 36 18.82 -19.80 -41.24
C LEU A 36 19.07 -19.93 -42.75
N HIS A 37 18.20 -19.38 -43.60
CA HIS A 37 18.39 -19.41 -45.05
C HIS A 37 19.64 -18.59 -45.45
N GLU A 38 20.46 -19.12 -46.36
CA GLU A 38 21.76 -18.50 -46.70
C GLU A 38 21.64 -17.07 -47.24
N SER A 39 20.53 -16.76 -47.93
CA SER A 39 20.24 -15.42 -48.45
C SER A 39 20.08 -14.37 -47.36
N VAL A 40 19.67 -14.78 -46.14
CA VAL A 40 19.39 -13.89 -45.01
C VAL A 40 20.66 -13.53 -44.23
N ILE A 41 21.77 -14.24 -44.45
CA ILE A 41 23.02 -14.05 -43.70
C ILE A 41 23.65 -12.70 -44.09
N GLY A 42 23.63 -11.77 -43.12
CA GLY A 42 24.32 -10.48 -43.21
C GLY A 42 25.77 -10.56 -42.74
N TYR A 43 26.19 -9.55 -41.97
CA TYR A 43 27.50 -9.49 -41.33
C TYR A 43 27.62 -10.60 -40.28
N LYS A 44 28.43 -11.62 -40.62
CA LYS A 44 28.51 -12.90 -39.91
C LYS A 44 28.66 -12.76 -38.38
N PRO A 45 29.52 -11.90 -37.82
CA PRO A 45 29.64 -11.77 -36.37
C PRO A 45 28.34 -11.34 -35.66
N LEU A 46 27.65 -10.30 -36.17
CA LEU A 46 26.39 -9.84 -35.56
C LEU A 46 25.24 -10.79 -35.86
N TYR A 47 25.23 -11.41 -37.05
CA TYR A 47 24.28 -12.46 -37.39
C TYR A 47 24.33 -13.61 -36.38
N TRP A 48 25.51 -14.18 -36.13
CA TRP A 48 25.62 -15.31 -35.19
C TRP A 48 25.31 -14.93 -33.75
N LEU A 49 25.65 -13.71 -33.32
CA LEU A 49 25.22 -13.18 -32.03
C LEU A 49 23.69 -13.12 -31.94
N LEU A 50 23.02 -12.63 -32.98
CA LEU A 50 21.56 -12.59 -33.05
C LEU A 50 20.96 -14.01 -33.04
N ILE A 51 21.51 -14.95 -33.82
CA ILE A 51 21.06 -16.36 -33.80
C ILE A 51 21.20 -16.97 -32.40
N VAL A 52 22.29 -16.71 -31.67
CA VAL A 52 22.44 -17.16 -30.28
C VAL A 52 21.33 -16.63 -29.38
N THR A 53 20.93 -15.37 -29.54
CA THR A 53 19.82 -14.79 -28.75
C THR A 53 18.47 -15.43 -29.08
N PHE A 54 18.22 -15.76 -30.35
CA PHE A 54 17.00 -16.46 -30.76
C PHE A 54 16.99 -17.90 -30.24
N VAL A 55 18.07 -18.65 -30.39
CA VAL A 55 18.21 -20.01 -29.87
C VAL A 55 18.00 -20.05 -28.36
N TYR A 56 18.61 -19.12 -27.62
CA TYR A 56 18.38 -19.00 -26.17
C TYR A 56 16.91 -18.71 -25.85
N THR A 57 16.28 -17.77 -26.56
CA THR A 57 14.87 -17.40 -26.35
C THR A 57 13.95 -18.58 -26.64
N PHE A 58 14.23 -19.31 -27.71
CA PHE A 58 13.48 -20.50 -28.10
C PHE A 58 13.59 -21.58 -27.05
N PHE A 59 14.80 -21.85 -26.59
CA PHE A 59 15.04 -22.84 -25.55
C PHE A 59 14.25 -22.50 -24.27
N LYS A 60 14.25 -21.22 -23.85
CA LYS A 60 13.45 -20.76 -22.71
C LYS A 60 11.95 -20.94 -22.94
N VAL A 61 11.44 -20.59 -24.12
CA VAL A 61 10.01 -20.74 -24.47
C VAL A 61 9.61 -22.21 -24.51
N ILE A 62 10.42 -23.08 -25.11
CA ILE A 62 10.19 -24.54 -25.14
C ILE A 62 10.18 -25.08 -23.71
N TYR A 63 11.08 -24.63 -22.84
CA TYR A 63 11.11 -25.03 -21.44
C TYR A 63 9.82 -24.63 -20.68
N GLU A 64 9.32 -23.41 -20.90
CA GLU A 64 8.04 -22.96 -20.34
C GLU A 64 6.86 -23.78 -20.89
N TRP A 65 6.80 -24.00 -22.21
CA TRP A 65 5.72 -24.76 -22.86
C TRP A 65 5.73 -26.24 -22.50
N TYR A 66 6.92 -26.83 -22.33
CA TYR A 66 7.09 -28.17 -21.78
C TYR A 66 6.38 -28.27 -20.43
N HIS A 67 6.58 -27.31 -19.52
CA HIS A 67 5.89 -27.29 -18.23
C HIS A 67 4.37 -27.10 -18.40
N TYR A 68 3.94 -26.12 -19.18
CA TYR A 68 2.52 -25.83 -19.38
C TYR A 68 1.72 -27.03 -19.93
N TRP A 69 2.37 -27.92 -20.68
CA TRP A 69 1.75 -29.12 -21.26
C TRP A 69 1.00 -30.00 -20.25
N SER A 70 1.46 -29.99 -18.99
CA SER A 70 0.92 -30.78 -17.89
C SER A 70 0.57 -29.95 -16.66
N ILE A 71 0.18 -28.68 -16.85
CA ILE A 71 -0.34 -27.87 -15.75
C ILE A 71 -1.47 -28.61 -15.02
N SER A 72 -1.37 -28.70 -13.70
CA SER A 72 -2.39 -29.33 -12.84
C SER A 72 -2.43 -28.66 -11.47
N VAL A 73 -3.59 -28.72 -10.82
CA VAL A 73 -3.74 -28.26 -9.44
C VAL A 73 -3.84 -29.52 -8.56
N PRO A 74 -2.90 -29.75 -7.64
CA PRO A 74 -2.95 -30.91 -6.76
C PRO A 74 -4.19 -30.86 -5.87
N ALA A 75 -4.88 -31.99 -5.73
CA ALA A 75 -5.96 -32.10 -4.77
C ALA A 75 -5.38 -32.20 -3.36
N THR A 76 -5.97 -31.49 -2.41
CA THR A 76 -5.67 -31.67 -0.99
C THR A 76 -6.27 -33.00 -0.52
N PRO A 77 -5.48 -33.96 -0.06
CA PRO A 77 -6.00 -35.21 0.48
C PRO A 77 -6.75 -34.95 1.79
N PRO A 78 -7.68 -35.83 2.19
CA PRO A 78 -8.30 -35.75 3.50
C PRO A 78 -7.25 -36.00 4.59
N VAL A 79 -7.37 -35.30 5.72
CA VAL A 79 -6.51 -35.53 6.88
C VAL A 79 -6.83 -36.90 7.48
N THR A 80 -5.87 -37.83 7.46
CA THR A 80 -6.05 -39.16 8.09
C THR A 80 -5.23 -39.33 9.36
N LYS A 81 -4.13 -38.59 9.50
CA LYS A 81 -3.25 -38.58 10.67
C LYS A 81 -2.99 -37.15 11.15
N GLN A 82 -2.88 -36.98 12.47
CA GLN A 82 -2.33 -35.76 13.07
C GLN A 82 -0.82 -35.88 13.22
N TYR A 83 -0.09 -34.84 12.84
CA TYR A 83 1.37 -34.77 12.95
C TYR A 83 1.75 -33.75 14.00
N THR A 84 2.86 -34.00 14.68
CA THR A 84 3.54 -32.96 15.46
C THR A 84 4.29 -32.02 14.52
N VAL A 85 4.16 -30.70 14.71
CA VAL A 85 4.75 -29.68 13.83
C VAL A 85 5.61 -28.71 14.64
N ASP A 86 6.85 -28.52 14.18
CA ASP A 86 7.72 -27.42 14.62
C ASP A 86 7.78 -26.33 13.55
N ILE A 87 7.67 -25.06 13.96
CA ILE A 87 7.77 -23.89 13.10
C ILE A 87 9.06 -23.14 13.43
N PHE A 88 9.93 -22.98 12.44
CA PHE A 88 11.19 -22.26 12.55
C PHE A 88 11.09 -20.93 11.81
N THR A 89 11.39 -19.83 12.51
CA THR A 89 11.65 -18.52 11.91
C THR A 89 12.99 -17.98 12.40
N THR A 90 13.68 -17.19 11.58
CA THR A 90 15.04 -16.73 11.90
C THR A 90 15.08 -15.25 12.22
N PHE A 91 16.01 -14.82 13.08
CA PHE A 91 16.33 -13.41 13.26
C PHE A 91 17.83 -13.17 13.09
N CYS A 92 18.15 -12.08 12.40
CA CYS A 92 19.50 -11.54 12.26
C CYS A 92 19.56 -10.10 12.75
N ALA A 93 20.70 -9.69 13.33
CA ALA A 93 20.90 -8.32 13.79
C ALA A 93 20.66 -7.29 12.65
N GLY A 94 19.86 -6.26 12.95
CA GLY A 94 19.48 -5.21 12.01
C GLY A 94 18.12 -5.44 11.32
N GLU A 95 17.48 -6.59 11.52
CA GLU A 95 16.07 -6.77 11.12
C GLU A 95 15.14 -6.01 12.08
N PRO A 96 14.03 -5.41 11.59
CA PRO A 96 13.12 -4.65 12.45
C PRO A 96 12.42 -5.55 13.48
N TYR A 97 12.52 -5.22 14.77
CA TYR A 97 11.89 -6.01 15.84
C TYR A 97 10.38 -6.16 15.66
N GLU A 98 9.68 -5.13 15.18
CA GLU A 98 8.23 -5.18 15.01
C GLU A 98 7.80 -6.17 13.93
N MET A 99 8.61 -6.33 12.88
CA MET A 99 8.39 -7.33 11.84
C MET A 99 8.49 -8.74 12.44
N ILE A 100 9.48 -8.98 13.29
CA ILE A 100 9.64 -10.26 14.01
C ILE A 100 8.46 -10.50 14.95
N LEU A 101 8.07 -9.49 15.73
CA LEU A 101 6.95 -9.59 16.67
C LEU A 101 5.63 -9.86 15.95
N GLU A 102 5.36 -9.18 14.84
CA GLU A 102 4.18 -9.41 14.01
C GLU A 102 4.16 -10.86 13.48
N THR A 103 5.28 -11.32 12.92
CA THR A 103 5.40 -12.68 12.39
C THR A 103 5.27 -13.74 13.50
N LEU A 104 5.93 -13.60 14.65
CA LEU A 104 5.82 -14.53 15.78
C LEU A 104 4.41 -14.58 16.36
N THR A 105 3.75 -13.42 16.49
CA THR A 105 2.35 -13.35 16.93
C THR A 105 1.43 -14.06 15.94
N ALA A 106 1.66 -13.86 14.64
CA ALA A 106 0.87 -14.53 13.60
C ALA A 106 1.13 -16.05 13.56
N ILE A 107 2.37 -16.49 13.77
CA ILE A 107 2.71 -17.91 13.88
C ILE A 107 1.95 -18.53 15.05
N GLN A 108 1.97 -17.92 16.24
CA GLN A 108 1.23 -18.40 17.42
C GLN A 108 -0.29 -18.45 17.22
N ASN A 109 -0.83 -17.69 16.26
CA ASN A 109 -2.24 -17.72 15.89
C ASN A 109 -2.59 -18.79 14.84
N ILE A 110 -1.61 -19.57 14.34
CA ILE A 110 -1.88 -20.72 13.48
C ILE A 110 -2.71 -21.73 14.28
N THR A 111 -3.83 -22.16 13.71
CA THR A 111 -4.85 -22.98 14.39
C THR A 111 -4.40 -24.41 14.63
N TYR A 112 -3.54 -24.95 13.75
CA TYR A 112 -3.02 -26.30 13.89
C TYR A 112 -2.00 -26.38 15.05
N PRO A 113 -2.08 -27.37 15.94
CA PRO A 113 -1.15 -27.50 17.08
C PRO A 113 0.31 -27.56 16.64
N HIS A 114 1.15 -26.70 17.20
CA HIS A 114 2.56 -26.59 16.82
C HIS A 114 3.44 -26.08 17.97
N GLN A 115 4.75 -26.27 17.82
CA GLN A 115 5.77 -25.61 18.63
C GLN A 115 6.51 -24.59 17.77
N THR A 116 6.81 -23.41 18.31
CA THR A 116 7.45 -22.32 17.57
C THR A 116 8.85 -22.08 18.09
N TYR A 117 9.81 -21.90 17.19
CA TYR A 117 11.21 -21.64 17.50
C TYR A 117 11.68 -20.38 16.76
N LEU A 118 12.15 -19.39 17.52
CA LEU A 118 12.89 -18.26 16.99
C LEU A 118 14.38 -18.61 16.97
N CYS A 119 14.92 -18.80 15.77
CA CYS A 119 16.34 -19.05 15.55
C CYS A 119 17.08 -17.71 15.48
N ASP A 120 17.56 -17.21 16.61
CA ASP A 120 18.17 -15.89 16.78
C ASP A 120 19.69 -15.95 16.65
N GLU A 121 20.24 -15.35 15.58
CA GLU A 121 21.70 -15.21 15.39
C GLU A 121 22.36 -14.14 16.28
N ALA A 122 21.60 -13.18 16.78
CA ALA A 122 22.09 -12.06 17.58
C ALA A 122 22.13 -12.35 19.08
N ASP A 123 21.44 -13.40 19.53
CA ASP A 123 21.23 -13.71 20.96
C ASP A 123 20.60 -12.54 21.72
N ASP A 124 19.57 -11.94 21.11
CA ASP A 124 19.02 -10.66 21.50
C ASP A 124 18.19 -10.77 22.81
N PRO A 125 18.54 -10.02 23.87
CA PRO A 125 17.83 -10.09 25.15
C PRO A 125 16.36 -9.68 25.07
N TYR A 126 16.02 -8.72 24.20
CA TYR A 126 14.64 -8.29 24.01
C TYR A 126 13.83 -9.41 23.35
N LEU A 127 14.36 -10.04 22.30
CA LEU A 127 13.67 -11.16 21.64
C LEU A 127 13.56 -12.40 22.53
N LYS A 128 14.50 -12.65 23.45
CA LYS A 128 14.34 -13.67 24.49
C LYS A 128 13.09 -13.42 25.34
N SER A 129 12.93 -12.17 25.81
CA SER A 129 11.77 -11.81 26.64
C SER A 129 10.44 -11.91 25.86
N VAL A 130 10.43 -11.51 24.59
CA VAL A 130 9.27 -11.64 23.70
C VAL A 130 8.94 -13.12 23.47
N CYS A 131 9.95 -13.96 23.25
CA CYS A 131 9.75 -15.39 23.07
C CYS A 131 9.13 -16.04 24.32
N GLU A 132 9.63 -15.69 25.51
CA GLU A 132 9.07 -16.16 26.78
C GLU A 132 7.60 -15.74 26.95
N GLN A 133 7.27 -14.48 26.65
CA GLN A 133 5.90 -13.96 26.70
C GLN A 133 4.94 -14.67 25.73
N LEU A 134 5.41 -15.02 24.53
CA LEU A 134 4.61 -15.65 23.49
C LEU A 134 4.59 -17.19 23.56
N GLY A 135 5.33 -17.80 24.49
CA GLY A 135 5.49 -19.27 24.52
C GLY A 135 6.25 -19.81 23.30
N VAL A 136 7.20 -19.03 22.78
CA VAL A 136 8.10 -19.39 21.68
C VAL A 136 9.44 -19.83 22.26
N HIS A 137 10.02 -20.91 21.73
CA HIS A 137 11.38 -21.34 22.08
C HIS A 137 12.40 -20.41 21.44
N HIS A 138 13.15 -19.67 22.25
CA HIS A 138 14.28 -18.89 21.77
C HIS A 138 15.49 -19.81 21.62
N VAL A 139 16.04 -19.87 20.40
CA VAL A 139 17.18 -20.72 20.08
C VAL A 139 18.31 -19.86 19.51
N THR A 140 19.46 -19.90 20.16
CA THR A 140 20.69 -19.28 19.66
C THR A 140 21.77 -20.31 19.39
N ARG A 141 22.84 -19.88 18.72
CA ARG A 141 24.04 -20.68 18.47
C ARG A 141 25.31 -19.85 18.65
N ILE A 142 26.34 -20.49 19.20
CA ILE A 142 27.63 -19.86 19.47
C ILE A 142 28.43 -19.69 18.16
N LYS A 143 28.40 -20.69 17.27
CA LYS A 143 29.18 -20.70 16.02
C LYS A 143 28.30 -20.37 14.81
N LYS A 144 28.52 -19.21 14.20
CA LYS A 144 27.75 -18.70 13.06
C LYS A 144 28.28 -19.23 11.73
N VAL A 145 27.89 -20.45 11.35
CA VAL A 145 28.29 -21.11 10.09
C VAL A 145 27.06 -21.36 9.23
N ASN A 146 27.15 -21.19 7.90
CA ASN A 146 26.05 -21.48 6.96
C ASN A 146 24.78 -20.64 7.13
N ALA A 147 24.87 -19.45 7.76
CA ALA A 147 23.76 -18.47 7.88
C ALA A 147 22.43 -19.15 8.27
N LYS A 148 21.34 -18.84 7.56
CA LYS A 148 20.00 -19.38 7.78
C LYS A 148 19.96 -20.90 7.95
N ALA A 149 20.57 -21.66 7.03
CA ALA A 149 20.54 -23.13 7.08
C ALA A 149 21.16 -23.67 8.37
N GLY A 150 22.28 -23.08 8.81
CA GLY A 150 22.90 -23.50 10.06
C GLY A 150 22.09 -23.09 11.30
N ASN A 151 21.33 -21.99 11.23
CA ASN A 151 20.39 -21.59 12.30
C ASN A 151 19.26 -22.61 12.43
N ILE A 152 18.67 -22.99 11.30
CA ILE A 152 17.60 -24.01 11.27
C ILE A 152 18.13 -25.35 11.76
N ASN A 153 19.33 -25.78 11.34
CA ASN A 153 19.91 -27.04 11.82
C ASN A 153 20.17 -27.05 13.33
N ASN A 154 20.53 -25.90 13.92
CA ASN A 154 20.69 -25.78 15.37
C ASN A 154 19.36 -25.92 16.12
N ALA A 155 18.27 -25.37 15.57
CA ALA A 155 16.93 -25.54 16.11
C ALA A 155 16.36 -26.95 15.87
N LEU A 156 16.65 -27.56 14.71
CA LEU A 156 16.29 -28.96 14.42
C LEU A 156 16.87 -29.92 15.45
N ALA A 157 18.08 -29.68 15.94
CA ALA A 157 18.70 -30.50 16.98
C ALA A 157 18.04 -30.37 18.37
N GLN A 158 17.22 -29.33 18.59
CA GLN A 158 16.56 -29.02 19.86
C GLN A 158 15.04 -29.24 19.81
N SER A 159 14.53 -29.73 18.70
CA SER A 159 13.11 -29.87 18.41
C SER A 159 12.81 -31.31 17.96
N SER A 160 11.55 -31.74 18.04
CA SER A 160 11.18 -33.16 17.89
C SER A 160 9.95 -33.43 17.01
N GLY A 161 9.32 -32.40 16.44
CA GLY A 161 8.14 -32.52 15.60
C GLY A 161 8.39 -33.32 14.32
N GLU A 162 7.44 -34.18 13.93
CA GLU A 162 7.52 -35.00 12.72
C GLU A 162 7.64 -34.16 11.44
N LEU A 163 7.04 -32.96 11.45
CA LEU A 163 7.08 -31.97 10.38
C LEU A 163 7.74 -30.67 10.85
N CYS A 164 8.40 -30.00 9.92
CA CYS A 164 9.21 -28.82 10.16
C CYS A 164 8.84 -27.73 9.14
N LEU A 165 8.11 -26.70 9.57
CA LEU A 165 7.79 -25.54 8.73
C LEU A 165 8.89 -24.48 8.87
N VAL A 166 9.46 -24.07 7.74
CA VAL A 166 10.38 -22.94 7.66
C VAL A 166 9.65 -21.70 7.14
N LEU A 167 9.58 -20.66 7.97
CA LEU A 167 9.04 -19.34 7.62
C LEU A 167 10.15 -18.29 7.70
N ASP A 168 10.15 -17.37 6.74
CA ASP A 168 11.00 -16.19 6.85
C ASP A 168 10.41 -15.20 7.87
N PRO A 169 11.27 -14.41 8.56
CA PRO A 169 10.82 -13.44 9.56
C PRO A 169 9.92 -12.33 9.02
N ASP A 170 9.90 -12.10 7.71
CA ASP A 170 9.08 -11.10 7.05
C ASP A 170 7.79 -11.66 6.42
N HIS A 171 7.53 -12.96 6.57
CA HIS A 171 6.35 -13.64 6.05
C HIS A 171 5.33 -13.88 7.16
N VAL A 172 4.24 -13.10 7.15
CA VAL A 172 3.17 -13.19 8.14
C VAL A 172 2.17 -14.29 7.70
N PRO A 173 2.07 -15.42 8.42
CA PRO A 173 1.14 -16.49 8.09
C PRO A 173 -0.31 -16.17 8.46
N PHE A 174 -1.26 -16.83 7.77
CA PHE A 174 -2.67 -16.85 8.14
C PHE A 174 -2.95 -17.99 9.14
N PRO A 175 -4.00 -17.89 9.97
CA PRO A 175 -4.35 -18.92 10.95
C PRO A 175 -4.45 -20.33 10.37
N GLU A 176 -5.00 -20.46 9.16
CA GLU A 176 -5.22 -21.71 8.44
C GLU A 176 -3.97 -22.27 7.70
N PHE A 177 -2.76 -21.77 7.99
CA PHE A 177 -1.55 -22.07 7.20
C PHE A 177 -1.31 -23.58 6.99
N LEU A 178 -1.44 -24.39 8.04
CA LEU A 178 -1.10 -25.82 8.00
C LEU A 178 -2.24 -26.71 7.49
N ASP A 179 -3.48 -26.21 7.46
CA ASP A 179 -4.67 -26.98 7.12
C ASP A 179 -4.59 -27.66 5.74
N PRO A 180 -4.17 -26.98 4.65
CA PRO A 180 -4.07 -27.61 3.34
C PRO A 180 -2.72 -28.34 3.12
N ILE A 181 -1.84 -28.39 4.12
CA ILE A 181 -0.46 -28.89 3.99
C ILE A 181 -0.31 -30.27 4.62
N VAL A 182 -0.75 -30.42 5.88
CA VAL A 182 -0.37 -31.56 6.74
C VAL A 182 -0.81 -32.90 6.15
N ALA A 183 -2.01 -32.96 5.55
CA ALA A 183 -2.55 -34.19 4.97
C ALA A 183 -1.68 -34.77 3.84
N HIS A 184 -0.88 -33.95 3.15
CA HIS A 184 0.02 -34.45 2.11
C HIS A 184 1.12 -35.37 2.68
N PHE A 185 1.47 -35.26 3.96
CA PHE A 185 2.46 -36.12 4.58
C PHE A 185 1.94 -37.51 4.94
N ASP A 186 0.66 -37.81 4.72
CA ASP A 186 0.14 -39.18 4.82
C ASP A 186 0.76 -40.11 3.78
N ASP A 187 1.27 -39.57 2.66
CA ASP A 187 2.19 -40.29 1.79
C ASP A 187 3.60 -40.29 2.42
N PRO A 188 4.13 -41.45 2.83
CA PRO A 188 5.44 -41.54 3.48
C PRO A 188 6.60 -41.16 2.55
N GLU A 189 6.40 -41.09 1.24
CA GLU A 189 7.44 -40.71 0.27
C GLU A 189 7.56 -39.19 0.09
N ILE A 190 6.59 -38.41 0.60
CA ILE A 190 6.65 -36.94 0.54
C ILE A 190 7.66 -36.42 1.57
N GLY A 191 8.72 -35.78 1.05
CA GLY A 191 9.77 -35.15 1.85
C GLY A 191 9.48 -33.69 2.18
N TYR A 192 8.76 -32.96 1.31
CA TYR A 192 8.35 -31.59 1.58
C TYR A 192 7.14 -31.12 0.77
N VAL A 193 6.47 -30.11 1.31
CA VAL A 193 5.34 -29.41 0.71
C VAL A 193 5.69 -27.91 0.67
N GLN A 194 5.69 -27.33 -0.53
CA GLN A 194 5.90 -25.90 -0.76
C GLN A 194 4.56 -25.22 -1.03
N VAL A 195 4.36 -24.01 -0.50
CA VAL A 195 3.19 -23.18 -0.82
C VAL A 195 3.59 -21.87 -1.49
N VAL A 196 2.59 -21.07 -1.91
CA VAL A 196 2.82 -19.82 -2.64
C VAL A 196 3.57 -18.81 -1.76
N GLN A 197 4.47 -18.04 -2.38
CA GLN A 197 4.93 -16.76 -1.84
C GLN A 197 4.16 -15.59 -2.45
N ALA A 198 3.44 -14.85 -1.60
CA ALA A 198 2.72 -13.63 -1.97
C ALA A 198 3.22 -12.45 -1.15
N TYR A 199 2.99 -11.23 -1.63
CA TYR A 199 3.58 -10.02 -1.03
C TYR A 199 2.54 -8.92 -0.80
N TYR A 200 2.64 -8.22 0.34
CA TYR A 200 1.72 -7.14 0.68
C TYR A 200 2.24 -5.74 0.29
N ASN A 201 3.56 -5.54 0.21
CA ASN A 201 4.19 -4.23 -0.06
C ASN A 201 4.38 -3.92 -1.56
N GLN A 202 3.75 -4.64 -2.48
CA GLN A 202 3.89 -4.42 -3.94
C GLN A 202 3.33 -3.08 -4.47
N ARG A 203 2.62 -2.31 -3.63
CA ARG A 203 2.02 -1.01 -3.99
C ARG A 203 2.89 0.20 -3.63
N ILE A 204 4.02 -0.05 -2.98
CA ILE A 204 4.89 0.96 -2.36
C ILE A 204 5.72 1.71 -3.43
N GLY A 205 6.16 1.04 -4.50
CA GLY A 205 6.87 1.68 -5.62
C GLY A 205 7.03 0.75 -6.82
N TRP A 206 7.63 1.24 -7.91
CA TRP A 206 7.89 0.48 -9.13
C TRP A 206 8.88 -0.65 -8.92
N ILE A 207 9.87 -0.48 -8.04
CA ILE A 207 10.81 -1.56 -7.70
C ILE A 207 10.08 -2.71 -6.99
N ALA A 208 9.35 -2.42 -5.91
CA ALA A 208 8.55 -3.43 -5.20
C ALA A 208 7.54 -4.11 -6.14
N LYS A 209 6.84 -3.32 -6.95
CA LYS A 209 5.89 -3.84 -7.94
C LYS A 209 6.57 -4.73 -8.98
N GLY A 210 7.72 -4.31 -9.50
CA GLY A 210 8.48 -5.05 -10.51
C GLY A 210 9.02 -6.35 -9.95
N ALA A 211 9.56 -6.33 -8.73
CA ALA A 211 10.05 -7.50 -8.01
C ALA A 211 8.92 -8.53 -7.82
N ALA A 212 7.75 -8.11 -7.33
CA ALA A 212 6.58 -9.00 -7.20
C ALA A 212 6.11 -9.53 -8.57
N GLN A 213 6.06 -8.68 -9.60
CA GLN A 213 5.63 -9.09 -10.95
C GLN A 213 6.49 -10.19 -11.58
N GLN A 214 7.78 -10.23 -11.26
CA GLN A 214 8.68 -11.28 -11.76
C GLN A 214 8.36 -12.65 -11.15
N THR A 215 7.73 -12.71 -9.98
CA THR A 215 7.49 -13.97 -9.28
C THR A 215 6.14 -14.61 -9.58
N TYR A 216 5.11 -13.83 -9.94
CA TYR A 216 3.73 -14.33 -10.12
C TYR A 216 3.64 -15.52 -11.08
N HIS A 217 4.43 -15.48 -12.15
CA HIS A 217 4.44 -16.57 -13.12
C HIS A 217 5.12 -17.83 -12.57
N PHE A 218 6.20 -17.65 -11.81
CA PHE A 218 6.95 -18.74 -11.20
C PHE A 218 6.15 -19.40 -10.08
N TYR A 219 5.72 -18.65 -9.07
CA TYR A 219 4.91 -19.15 -7.95
C TYR A 219 3.46 -19.50 -8.34
N GLY A 220 3.00 -19.08 -9.52
CA GLY A 220 1.70 -19.50 -10.00
C GLY A 220 1.77 -20.76 -10.86
N PRO A 221 1.55 -20.63 -12.16
CA PRO A 221 1.42 -21.77 -13.07
C PRO A 221 2.68 -22.63 -13.17
N MET A 222 3.89 -22.06 -13.09
CA MET A 222 5.11 -22.87 -13.24
C MET A 222 5.31 -23.87 -12.11
N MET A 223 5.15 -23.47 -10.85
CA MET A 223 5.26 -24.38 -9.71
C MET A 223 4.19 -25.49 -9.73
N MET A 224 2.98 -25.18 -10.21
CA MET A 224 1.94 -26.20 -10.48
C MET A 224 2.40 -27.22 -11.53
N CYS A 225 3.03 -26.77 -12.62
CA CYS A 225 3.57 -27.66 -13.65
C CYS A 225 4.73 -28.50 -13.12
N MET A 226 5.64 -27.89 -12.36
CA MET A 226 6.76 -28.58 -11.72
C MET A 226 6.29 -29.66 -10.76
N ASN A 227 5.18 -29.43 -10.04
CA ASN A 227 4.54 -30.43 -9.21
C ASN A 227 4.09 -31.65 -10.03
N SER A 228 3.41 -31.46 -11.17
CA SER A 228 3.02 -32.56 -12.06
C SER A 228 4.20 -33.42 -12.52
N TYR A 229 5.41 -32.86 -12.50
CA TYR A 229 6.65 -33.53 -12.90
C TYR A 229 7.49 -34.08 -11.75
N GLY A 230 7.06 -33.89 -10.49
CA GLY A 230 7.84 -34.28 -9.31
C GLY A 230 9.13 -33.47 -9.16
N THR A 231 9.08 -32.19 -9.54
CA THR A 231 10.23 -31.26 -9.59
C THR A 231 9.95 -29.93 -8.86
N ALA A 232 8.87 -29.86 -8.08
CA ALA A 232 8.51 -28.66 -7.33
C ALA A 232 9.67 -28.21 -6.43
N GLN A 233 10.04 -26.93 -6.50
CA GLN A 233 11.18 -26.40 -5.75
C GLN A 233 10.80 -26.04 -4.31
N ALA A 234 11.75 -26.13 -3.39
CA ALA A 234 11.67 -25.44 -2.11
C ALA A 234 12.23 -24.02 -2.28
N ILE A 235 11.52 -23.00 -1.79
CA ILE A 235 11.73 -21.59 -2.17
C ILE A 235 12.01 -20.71 -0.94
N GLY A 236 12.79 -21.18 0.01
CA GLY A 236 13.37 -20.34 1.06
C GLY A 236 12.43 -20.10 2.23
N ALA A 237 11.14 -19.85 1.97
CA ALA A 237 10.11 -19.68 2.97
C ALA A 237 8.81 -20.37 2.57
N ASN A 238 7.93 -20.54 3.55
CA ASN A 238 6.61 -21.18 3.40
C ASN A 238 6.75 -22.63 2.91
N CYS A 239 7.74 -23.36 3.43
CA CYS A 239 7.96 -24.76 3.08
C CYS A 239 7.96 -25.63 4.32
N THR A 240 7.10 -26.65 4.31
CA THR A 240 7.04 -27.67 5.36
C THR A 240 7.81 -28.88 4.88
N PHE A 241 8.71 -29.40 5.72
CA PHE A 241 9.53 -30.55 5.46
C PHE A 241 9.16 -31.69 6.41
N ARG A 242 9.32 -32.93 5.96
CA ARG A 242 9.34 -34.10 6.85
C ARG A 242 10.71 -34.13 7.55
N ARG A 243 10.71 -34.26 8.88
CA ARG A 243 11.96 -34.30 9.66
C ARG A 243 12.91 -35.40 9.20
N THR A 244 12.42 -36.62 9.06
CA THR A 244 13.23 -37.77 8.62
C THR A 244 13.82 -37.57 7.22
N ALA A 245 13.14 -36.79 6.36
CA ALA A 245 13.68 -36.42 5.05
C ALA A 245 14.86 -35.46 5.20
N LEU A 246 14.74 -34.40 6.00
CA LEU A 246 15.86 -33.49 6.30
C LEU A 246 17.03 -34.21 6.95
N GLU A 247 16.79 -35.08 7.94
CA GLU A 247 17.84 -35.85 8.60
C GLU A 247 18.58 -36.78 7.63
N SER A 248 17.88 -37.37 6.64
CA SER A 248 18.48 -38.26 5.64
C SER A 248 19.55 -37.60 4.74
N ILE A 249 19.58 -36.26 4.72
CA ILE A 249 20.56 -35.43 3.99
C ILE A 249 21.46 -34.61 4.92
N GLY A 250 21.39 -34.84 6.24
CA GLY A 250 22.19 -34.11 7.23
C GLY A 250 21.63 -32.75 7.65
N GLY A 251 20.33 -32.54 7.48
CA GLY A 251 19.62 -31.29 7.82
C GLY A 251 19.37 -30.40 6.60
N HIS A 252 18.99 -29.14 6.87
CA HIS A 252 18.86 -28.10 5.88
C HIS A 252 20.24 -27.81 5.24
N ALA A 253 20.31 -27.90 3.91
CA ALA A 253 21.57 -27.78 3.18
C ALA A 253 22.13 -26.35 3.23
N ALA A 254 23.45 -26.19 3.24
CA ALA A 254 24.11 -24.88 3.29
C ALA A 254 24.26 -24.24 1.88
N GLY A 255 24.28 -22.91 1.81
CA GLY A 255 24.57 -22.16 0.58
C GLY A 255 23.88 -20.79 0.53
N LEU A 256 24.03 -20.08 -0.59
CA LEU A 256 23.27 -18.85 -0.88
C LEU A 256 21.86 -19.11 -1.44
N ALA A 257 21.65 -20.34 -1.91
CA ALA A 257 20.38 -20.91 -2.36
C ALA A 257 20.15 -22.23 -1.59
N GLU A 258 20.21 -22.13 -0.27
CA GLU A 258 20.13 -23.23 0.70
C GLU A 258 18.88 -24.10 0.54
N ASP A 259 17.78 -23.47 0.15
CA ASP A 259 16.46 -24.02 -0.08
C ASP A 259 16.44 -24.93 -1.31
N MET A 260 16.88 -24.41 -2.46
CA MET A 260 17.05 -25.17 -3.69
C MET A 260 18.06 -26.30 -3.48
N HIS A 261 19.14 -26.04 -2.74
CA HIS A 261 20.12 -27.06 -2.41
C HIS A 261 19.51 -28.21 -1.59
N THR A 262 18.63 -27.88 -0.62
CA THR A 262 17.90 -28.87 0.17
C THR A 262 16.98 -29.70 -0.71
N ALA A 263 16.19 -29.05 -1.57
CA ALA A 263 15.33 -29.74 -2.55
C ALA A 263 16.11 -30.70 -3.46
N MET A 264 17.26 -30.26 -3.99
CA MET A 264 18.15 -31.11 -4.81
C MET A 264 18.61 -32.36 -4.06
N GLN A 265 19.05 -32.22 -2.80
CA GLN A 265 19.52 -33.37 -2.03
C GLN A 265 18.39 -34.34 -1.70
N LEU A 266 17.20 -33.83 -1.34
CA LEU A 266 16.03 -34.65 -1.07
C LEU A 266 15.57 -35.42 -2.32
N HIS A 267 15.47 -34.74 -3.47
CA HIS A 267 15.14 -35.40 -4.74
C HIS A 267 16.18 -36.45 -5.14
N ALA A 268 17.48 -36.19 -4.93
CA ALA A 268 18.53 -37.18 -5.19
C ALA A 268 18.42 -38.42 -4.28
N LYS A 269 17.78 -38.28 -3.11
CA LYS A 269 17.42 -39.38 -2.19
C LYS A 269 16.04 -40.00 -2.50
N GLN A 270 15.42 -39.64 -3.62
CA GLN A 270 14.11 -40.12 -4.06
C GLN A 270 12.91 -39.65 -3.24
N TRP A 271 13.07 -38.66 -2.35
CA TRP A 271 11.93 -38.01 -1.72
C TRP A 271 11.09 -37.26 -2.75
N LYS A 272 9.77 -37.29 -2.59
CA LYS A 272 8.81 -36.56 -3.41
C LYS A 272 8.52 -35.18 -2.84
N SER A 273 8.13 -34.26 -3.72
CA SER A 273 7.76 -32.89 -3.38
C SER A 273 6.34 -32.59 -3.83
N VAL A 274 5.59 -31.83 -3.03
CA VAL A 274 4.26 -31.34 -3.40
C VAL A 274 4.22 -29.81 -3.40
N TYR A 275 3.42 -29.24 -4.29
CA TYR A 275 3.11 -27.81 -4.33
C TYR A 275 1.63 -27.55 -4.03
N VAL A 276 1.34 -26.70 -3.04
CA VAL A 276 -0.03 -26.25 -2.72
C VAL A 276 -0.20 -24.82 -3.24
N PRO A 277 -1.00 -24.59 -4.29
CA PRO A 277 -1.17 -23.26 -4.88
C PRO A 277 -2.19 -22.41 -4.10
N GLN A 278 -1.88 -22.14 -2.83
CA GLN A 278 -2.66 -21.26 -1.96
C GLN A 278 -1.77 -20.21 -1.29
N VAL A 279 -2.31 -18.99 -1.18
CA VAL A 279 -1.66 -17.90 -0.44
C VAL A 279 -1.97 -18.08 1.04
N LEU A 280 -0.98 -18.59 1.78
CA LEU A 280 -1.13 -18.90 3.21
C LEU A 280 -0.28 -17.98 4.10
N ALA A 281 0.64 -17.21 3.51
CA ALA A 281 1.37 -16.15 4.17
C ALA A 281 1.62 -15.00 3.19
N ARG A 282 1.89 -13.80 3.71
CA ARG A 282 2.35 -12.66 2.89
C ARG A 282 3.65 -12.08 3.42
N GLY A 283 4.63 -11.98 2.52
CA GLY A 283 5.94 -11.44 2.78
C GLY A 283 6.18 -10.02 2.27
N LEU A 284 7.45 -9.61 2.34
CA LEU A 284 7.98 -8.37 1.77
C LEU A 284 8.85 -8.64 0.54
N VAL A 285 8.63 -7.88 -0.53
CA VAL A 285 9.62 -7.72 -1.62
C VAL A 285 10.55 -6.53 -1.36
N PRO A 286 11.74 -6.49 -1.99
CA PRO A 286 12.62 -5.32 -1.91
C PRO A 286 11.91 -4.04 -2.38
N ALA A 287 11.98 -2.97 -1.59
CA ALA A 287 11.37 -1.68 -1.91
C ALA A 287 12.31 -0.73 -2.69
N THR A 288 13.62 -0.96 -2.62
CA THR A 288 14.66 -0.10 -3.22
C THR A 288 15.49 -0.87 -4.24
N LEU A 289 16.10 -0.16 -5.20
CA LEU A 289 16.91 -0.79 -6.23
C LEU A 289 18.14 -1.48 -5.61
N SER A 290 18.77 -0.83 -4.63
CA SER A 290 19.88 -1.40 -3.86
C SER A 290 19.53 -2.73 -3.19
N ALA A 291 18.38 -2.82 -2.52
CA ALA A 291 17.93 -4.05 -1.86
C ALA A 291 17.59 -5.14 -2.88
N TYR A 292 16.94 -4.77 -3.99
CA TYR A 292 16.60 -5.68 -5.07
C TYR A 292 17.87 -6.29 -5.71
N TYR A 293 18.87 -5.48 -6.06
CA TYR A 293 20.13 -5.99 -6.61
C TYR A 293 20.90 -6.91 -5.66
N LYS A 294 20.91 -6.61 -4.35
CA LYS A 294 21.50 -7.50 -3.34
C LYS A 294 20.81 -8.87 -3.30
N GLN A 295 19.48 -8.89 -3.44
CA GLN A 295 18.73 -10.14 -3.51
C GLN A 295 19.05 -10.90 -4.82
N GLN A 296 19.03 -10.21 -5.96
CA GLN A 296 19.27 -10.83 -7.27
C GLN A 296 20.70 -11.38 -7.41
N ILE A 297 21.72 -10.69 -6.88
CA ILE A 297 23.09 -11.22 -6.90
C ILE A 297 23.22 -12.47 -6.02
N LYS A 298 22.54 -12.51 -4.87
CA LYS A 298 22.52 -13.67 -3.96
C LYS A 298 21.94 -14.88 -4.68
N TRP A 299 20.77 -14.71 -5.30
CA TRP A 299 20.08 -15.78 -6.01
C TRP A 299 20.87 -16.23 -7.25
N SER A 300 21.32 -15.30 -8.08
CA SER A 300 22.09 -15.62 -9.30
C SER A 300 23.38 -16.38 -8.96
N ARG A 301 24.17 -15.87 -8.01
CA ARG A 301 25.41 -16.52 -7.56
C ARG A 301 25.14 -17.90 -6.96
N GLY A 302 24.10 -18.03 -6.13
CA GLY A 302 23.73 -19.27 -5.47
C GLY A 302 23.31 -20.36 -6.47
N VAL A 303 22.46 -20.02 -7.44
CA VAL A 303 21.98 -20.98 -8.45
C VAL A 303 23.11 -21.43 -9.37
N PHE A 304 24.01 -20.53 -9.79
CA PHE A 304 25.19 -20.93 -10.55
C PHE A 304 26.17 -21.77 -9.73
N GLU A 305 26.35 -21.50 -8.43
CA GLU A 305 27.15 -22.36 -7.55
C GLU A 305 26.62 -23.79 -7.53
N LEU A 306 25.30 -23.95 -7.34
CA LEU A 306 24.67 -25.26 -7.30
C LEU A 306 24.82 -26.01 -8.62
N LEU A 307 24.75 -25.32 -9.76
CA LEU A 307 25.00 -25.93 -11.08
C LEU A 307 26.39 -26.55 -11.18
N VAL A 308 27.44 -25.84 -10.76
CA VAL A 308 28.84 -26.30 -10.92
C VAL A 308 29.34 -27.16 -9.76
N THR A 309 28.53 -27.34 -8.70
CA THR A 309 28.89 -28.13 -7.52
C THR A 309 27.89 -29.26 -7.28
N SER A 310 26.74 -28.96 -6.66
CA SER A 310 25.76 -29.94 -6.21
C SER A 310 25.10 -30.68 -7.38
N TYR A 311 24.76 -30.00 -8.46
CA TYR A 311 24.15 -30.61 -9.64
C TYR A 311 25.06 -31.68 -10.26
N VAL A 312 26.34 -31.36 -10.48
CA VAL A 312 27.33 -32.31 -11.01
C VAL A 312 27.45 -33.55 -10.11
N LYS A 313 27.53 -33.34 -8.78
CA LYS A 313 27.66 -34.44 -7.81
C LYS A 313 26.40 -35.32 -7.70
N LEU A 314 25.22 -34.72 -7.86
CA LEU A 314 23.93 -35.39 -7.69
C LEU A 314 23.33 -35.88 -9.02
N PHE A 315 23.95 -35.54 -10.16
CA PHE A 315 23.40 -35.75 -11.50
C PHE A 315 22.89 -37.18 -11.72
N THR A 316 23.69 -38.19 -11.36
CA THR A 316 23.35 -39.61 -11.57
C THR A 316 22.18 -40.10 -10.73
N LYS A 317 21.85 -39.39 -9.64
CA LYS A 317 20.79 -39.75 -8.68
C LYS A 317 19.43 -39.13 -9.05
N PHE A 318 19.41 -38.18 -9.98
CA PHE A 318 18.19 -37.53 -10.42
C PHE A 318 17.43 -38.35 -11.46
N THR A 319 16.10 -38.24 -11.43
CA THR A 319 15.26 -38.64 -12.57
C THR A 319 15.58 -37.78 -13.80
N TRP A 320 15.25 -38.25 -15.00
CA TRP A 320 15.52 -37.48 -16.22
C TRP A 320 14.83 -36.10 -16.22
N ARG A 321 13.64 -35.98 -15.63
CA ARG A 321 12.93 -34.68 -15.48
C ARG A 321 13.65 -33.76 -14.51
N GLN A 322 14.13 -34.28 -13.38
CA GLN A 322 14.93 -33.52 -12.42
C GLN A 322 16.26 -33.07 -13.03
N LYS A 323 16.93 -33.90 -13.84
CA LYS A 323 18.16 -33.53 -14.57
C LYS A 323 17.92 -32.32 -15.47
N ILE A 324 16.85 -32.36 -16.27
CA ILE A 324 16.45 -31.25 -17.14
C ILE A 324 16.12 -30.03 -16.28
N HIS A 325 15.24 -30.17 -15.29
CA HIS A 325 14.79 -29.06 -14.46
C HIS A 325 15.96 -28.33 -13.78
N TYR A 326 16.75 -29.05 -12.98
CA TYR A 326 17.87 -28.46 -12.24
C TYR A 326 18.99 -27.94 -13.15
N GLY A 327 19.22 -28.57 -14.30
CA GLY A 327 20.21 -28.12 -15.28
C GLY A 327 19.81 -26.83 -16.00
N LEU A 328 18.51 -26.55 -16.11
CA LEU A 328 17.99 -25.42 -16.88
C LEU A 328 17.58 -24.21 -16.02
N LEU A 329 17.39 -24.36 -14.71
CA LEU A 329 17.13 -23.23 -13.80
C LEU A 329 18.12 -22.06 -13.95
N PRO A 330 19.46 -22.29 -14.09
CA PRO A 330 20.42 -21.21 -14.27
C PRO A 330 20.24 -20.38 -15.55
N LEU A 331 19.51 -20.90 -16.56
CA LEU A 331 19.23 -20.16 -17.78
C LEU A 331 18.54 -18.83 -17.51
N PHE A 332 17.67 -18.76 -16.49
CA PHE A 332 17.04 -17.50 -16.10
C PHE A 332 18.07 -16.40 -15.84
N TYR A 333 19.16 -16.71 -15.14
CA TYR A 333 20.23 -15.75 -14.85
C TYR A 333 21.18 -15.56 -16.05
N LEU A 334 21.35 -16.56 -16.91
CA LEU A 334 22.10 -16.38 -18.17
C LEU A 334 21.48 -15.34 -19.12
N SER A 335 20.22 -14.94 -18.89
CA SER A 335 19.57 -13.83 -19.62
C SER A 335 20.36 -12.53 -19.54
N GLY A 336 21.19 -12.32 -18.52
CA GLY A 336 22.06 -11.13 -18.41
C GLY A 336 22.99 -10.95 -19.61
N PHE A 337 23.62 -12.04 -20.08
CA PHE A 337 24.46 -12.01 -21.28
C PHE A 337 23.64 -11.76 -22.55
N ILE A 338 22.45 -12.35 -22.62
CA ILE A 338 21.54 -12.20 -23.77
C ILE A 338 21.05 -10.77 -23.90
N PHE A 339 20.71 -10.11 -22.79
CA PHE A 339 20.37 -8.68 -22.81
C PHE A 339 21.55 -7.82 -23.25
N LEU A 340 22.77 -8.11 -22.77
CA LEU A 340 23.96 -7.39 -23.22
C LEU A 340 24.20 -7.55 -24.73
N ILE A 341 24.05 -8.77 -25.27
CA ILE A 341 24.15 -9.02 -26.72
C ILE A 341 23.07 -8.24 -27.46
N ASN A 342 21.81 -8.31 -27.02
CA ASN A 342 20.70 -7.58 -27.62
C ASN A 342 20.90 -6.06 -27.60
N PHE A 343 21.50 -5.49 -26.55
CA PHE A 343 21.84 -4.07 -26.53
C PHE A 343 22.97 -3.75 -27.51
N SER A 344 23.95 -4.64 -27.62
CA SER A 344 25.15 -4.44 -28.43
C SER A 344 24.88 -4.53 -29.93
N ILE A 345 23.96 -5.40 -30.38
CA ILE A 345 23.64 -5.58 -31.80
C ILE A 345 23.29 -4.24 -32.50
N PRO A 346 22.25 -3.48 -32.09
CA PRO A 346 21.90 -2.23 -32.77
C PRO A 346 22.99 -1.17 -32.63
N ILE A 347 23.71 -1.12 -31.49
CA ILE A 347 24.82 -0.18 -31.26
C ILE A 347 25.96 -0.44 -32.26
N LEU A 348 26.39 -1.70 -32.38
CA LEU A 348 27.48 -2.09 -33.28
C LEU A 348 27.06 -1.97 -34.75
N SER A 349 25.81 -2.31 -35.09
CA SER A 349 25.27 -2.11 -36.43
C SER A 349 25.34 -0.64 -36.86
N LEU A 350 24.98 0.30 -35.97
CA LEU A 350 25.02 1.75 -36.25
C LEU A 350 26.46 2.29 -36.35
N PHE A 351 27.38 1.84 -35.50
CA PHE A 351 28.77 2.31 -35.55
C PHE A 351 29.55 1.75 -36.75
N MET A 352 29.29 0.50 -37.12
CA MET A 352 30.03 -0.19 -38.17
C MET A 352 29.35 -0.09 -39.53
N ASP A 353 28.12 0.42 -39.60
CA ASP A 353 27.29 0.42 -40.80
C ASP A 353 27.14 -0.98 -41.43
N VAL A 354 26.82 -1.97 -40.58
CA VAL A 354 26.69 -3.38 -40.98
C VAL A 354 25.38 -3.99 -40.53
N TYR A 355 24.84 -4.87 -41.38
CA TYR A 355 23.51 -5.47 -41.24
C TYR A 355 23.63 -6.88 -40.66
N PRO A 356 22.99 -7.23 -39.53
CA PRO A 356 23.00 -8.60 -39.04
C PRO A 356 22.21 -9.54 -39.96
N LEU A 357 21.11 -9.06 -40.57
CA LEU A 357 20.24 -9.83 -41.46
C LEU A 357 20.08 -9.08 -42.79
N LYS A 358 20.16 -9.81 -43.91
CA LYS A 358 19.77 -9.35 -45.25
C LYS A 358 18.31 -9.69 -45.48
N MET A 359 17.44 -9.00 -44.77
CA MET A 359 16.00 -9.23 -44.81
C MET A 359 15.28 -7.90 -44.59
N ASP A 360 14.25 -7.67 -45.39
CA ASP A 360 13.43 -6.48 -45.26
C ASP A 360 12.64 -6.50 -43.96
N PHE A 361 12.40 -5.31 -43.40
CA PHE A 361 11.69 -5.21 -42.13
C PHE A 361 10.26 -5.79 -42.19
N SER A 362 9.56 -5.58 -43.31
CA SER A 362 8.22 -6.13 -43.55
C SER A 362 8.23 -7.66 -43.56
N GLU A 363 9.20 -8.26 -44.27
CA GLU A 363 9.39 -9.71 -44.33
C GLU A 363 9.68 -10.27 -42.94
N PHE A 364 10.61 -9.65 -42.20
CA PHE A 364 10.93 -10.03 -40.82
C PHE A 364 9.68 -9.98 -39.91
N LEU A 365 8.82 -8.97 -40.04
CA LEU A 365 7.57 -8.90 -39.29
C LEU A 365 6.61 -10.03 -39.65
N VAL A 366 6.43 -10.33 -40.95
CA VAL A 366 5.53 -11.40 -41.40
C VAL A 366 5.95 -12.76 -40.85
N ILE A 367 7.25 -13.07 -40.84
CA ILE A 367 7.74 -14.35 -40.30
C ILE A 367 7.76 -14.41 -38.77
N SER A 368 7.92 -13.27 -38.08
CA SER A 368 8.06 -13.23 -36.61
C SER A 368 6.72 -13.07 -35.86
N ILE A 369 5.73 -12.38 -36.44
CA ILE A 369 4.43 -12.10 -35.81
C ILE A 369 3.70 -13.37 -35.36
N PRO A 370 3.60 -14.46 -36.15
CA PRO A 370 2.95 -15.70 -35.71
C PRO A 370 3.57 -16.26 -34.44
N PHE A 371 4.90 -16.37 -34.41
CA PHE A 371 5.63 -16.91 -33.26
C PHE A 371 5.47 -16.01 -32.01
N ILE A 372 5.70 -14.70 -32.14
CA ILE A 372 5.55 -13.74 -31.03
C ILE A 372 4.12 -13.77 -30.49
N THR A 373 3.13 -13.83 -31.37
CA THR A 373 1.71 -13.90 -30.99
C THR A 373 1.41 -15.18 -30.23
N SER A 374 1.90 -16.34 -30.69
CA SER A 374 1.73 -17.61 -29.96
C SER A 374 2.31 -17.54 -28.55
N VAL A 375 3.53 -16.99 -28.38
CA VAL A 375 4.16 -16.81 -27.06
C VAL A 375 3.28 -15.94 -26.15
N VAL A 376 2.81 -14.79 -26.66
CA VAL A 376 1.97 -13.85 -25.89
C VAL A 376 0.63 -14.47 -25.52
N LEU A 377 -0.05 -15.14 -26.46
CA LEU A 377 -1.37 -15.73 -26.25
C LEU A 377 -1.31 -16.93 -25.29
N ILE A 378 -0.31 -17.81 -25.42
CA ILE A 378 -0.10 -18.94 -24.49
C ILE A 378 0.19 -18.40 -23.09
N ARG A 379 1.07 -17.40 -22.96
CA ARG A 379 1.38 -16.77 -21.68
C ARG A 379 0.12 -16.15 -21.04
N HIS A 380 -0.72 -15.48 -21.82
CA HIS A 380 -1.99 -14.95 -21.32
C HIS A 380 -3.01 -16.02 -20.96
N PHE A 381 -3.06 -17.12 -21.71
CA PHE A 381 -3.94 -18.25 -21.42
C PHE A 381 -3.61 -18.85 -20.05
N VAL A 382 -2.32 -19.10 -19.81
CA VAL A 382 -1.82 -19.72 -18.57
C VAL A 382 -1.96 -18.82 -17.34
N GLN A 383 -2.12 -17.50 -17.50
CA GLN A 383 -2.46 -16.58 -16.40
C GLN A 383 -3.87 -16.79 -15.82
N GLU A 384 -4.64 -17.78 -16.28
CA GLU A 384 -5.80 -18.25 -15.53
C GLU A 384 -5.42 -18.78 -14.14
N TRP A 385 -4.24 -19.40 -14.02
CA TRP A 385 -3.73 -20.07 -12.82
C TRP A 385 -2.69 -19.24 -12.03
N VAL A 386 -2.72 -17.91 -12.12
CA VAL A 386 -2.07 -17.06 -11.08
C VAL A 386 -2.96 -16.99 -9.84
N MET A 387 -2.40 -16.61 -8.69
CA MET A 387 -3.09 -16.72 -7.40
C MET A 387 -4.18 -15.67 -7.23
N GLU A 388 -3.93 -14.46 -7.70
CA GLU A 388 -4.85 -13.35 -7.51
C GLU A 388 -5.21 -12.69 -8.84
N ASP A 389 -6.42 -12.11 -8.89
CA ASP A 389 -6.90 -11.39 -10.08
C ASP A 389 -6.04 -10.16 -10.41
N ASN A 390 -5.43 -9.53 -9.42
CA ASN A 390 -4.56 -8.36 -9.57
C ASN A 390 -3.17 -8.73 -10.15
N GLU A 391 -2.77 -10.01 -10.08
CA GLU A 391 -1.52 -10.56 -10.62
C GLU A 391 -1.63 -10.81 -12.13
N ARG A 392 -2.79 -10.64 -12.77
CA ARG A 392 -2.95 -10.88 -14.21
C ARG A 392 -2.45 -9.71 -15.08
N GLY A 393 -1.90 -10.04 -16.25
CA GLY A 393 -1.55 -9.12 -17.34
C GLY A 393 -0.09 -9.19 -17.82
N PHE A 394 0.35 -8.21 -18.63
CA PHE A 394 1.68 -8.19 -19.27
C PHE A 394 2.91 -8.01 -18.35
N HIS A 395 2.73 -7.70 -17.06
CA HIS A 395 3.86 -7.53 -16.12
C HIS A 395 5.01 -6.61 -16.59
N LEU A 396 4.68 -5.53 -17.31
CA LEU A 396 5.68 -4.65 -17.94
C LEU A 396 6.74 -4.12 -16.97
N VAL A 397 6.35 -3.71 -15.76
CA VAL A 397 7.28 -3.17 -14.76
C VAL A 397 8.28 -4.24 -14.33
N GLY A 398 7.82 -5.48 -14.11
CA GLY A 398 8.70 -6.62 -13.81
C GLY A 398 9.64 -6.96 -14.97
N GLY A 399 9.16 -6.89 -16.22
CA GLY A 399 9.98 -7.10 -17.42
C GLY A 399 11.07 -6.04 -17.59
N LEU A 400 10.73 -4.76 -17.44
CA LEU A 400 11.70 -3.66 -17.50
C LEU A 400 12.75 -3.76 -16.40
N LEU A 401 12.32 -4.11 -15.17
CA LEU A 401 13.22 -4.34 -14.05
C LEU A 401 14.17 -5.52 -14.33
N LEU A 402 13.68 -6.60 -14.95
CA LEU A 402 14.49 -7.77 -15.30
C LEU A 402 15.58 -7.40 -16.31
N ILE A 403 15.21 -6.69 -17.37
CA ILE A 403 16.13 -6.20 -18.41
C ILE A 403 17.20 -5.30 -17.79
N GLY A 404 16.81 -4.35 -16.94
CA GLY A 404 17.73 -3.44 -16.23
C GLY A 404 18.62 -4.07 -15.16
N THR A 405 18.49 -5.39 -14.94
CA THR A 405 19.27 -6.17 -13.97
C THR A 405 20.32 -7.04 -14.65
N TRP A 406 20.45 -6.97 -15.99
CA TRP A 406 21.35 -7.78 -16.81
C TRP A 406 22.78 -7.92 -16.23
N TRP A 407 23.38 -6.82 -15.80
CA TRP A 407 24.75 -6.77 -15.31
C TRP A 407 24.92 -7.47 -13.95
N ILE A 408 23.89 -7.48 -13.10
CA ILE A 408 23.89 -8.21 -11.82
C ILE A 408 23.93 -9.72 -12.07
N PHE A 409 23.21 -10.20 -13.08
CA PHE A 409 23.24 -11.63 -13.41
C PHE A 409 24.59 -12.06 -14.01
N ILE A 410 25.18 -11.23 -14.87
CA ILE A 410 26.56 -11.44 -15.36
C ILE A 410 27.52 -11.47 -14.16
N LEU A 411 27.37 -10.54 -13.21
CA LEU A 411 28.20 -10.50 -12.01
C LEU A 411 28.05 -11.78 -11.18
N GLY A 412 26.84 -12.32 -11.04
CA GLY A 412 26.59 -13.59 -10.35
C GLY A 412 27.29 -14.78 -11.01
N PHE A 413 27.30 -14.81 -12.35
CA PHE A 413 28.03 -15.80 -13.14
C PHE A 413 29.56 -15.64 -12.96
N VAL A 414 30.10 -14.43 -13.15
CA VAL A 414 31.53 -14.14 -12.99
C VAL A 414 32.01 -14.49 -11.58
N TYR A 415 31.25 -14.10 -10.55
CA TYR A 415 31.54 -14.43 -9.16
C TYR A 415 31.54 -15.94 -8.89
N THR A 416 30.78 -16.71 -9.67
CA THR A 416 30.83 -18.18 -9.61
C THR A 416 32.13 -18.73 -10.18
N ILE A 417 32.53 -18.26 -11.37
CA ILE A 417 33.77 -18.70 -12.02
C ILE A 417 34.99 -18.39 -11.14
N ILE A 418 35.11 -17.17 -10.64
CA ILE A 418 36.25 -16.74 -9.81
C ILE A 418 36.12 -17.20 -8.35
N ARG A 419 35.07 -17.97 -8.01
CA ARG A 419 34.76 -18.44 -6.64
C ARG A 419 34.73 -17.31 -5.60
N LYS A 420 34.26 -16.13 -5.98
CA LYS A 420 34.12 -15.00 -5.04
C LYS A 420 33.08 -15.34 -3.98
N ASN A 421 33.48 -15.16 -2.73
CA ASN A 421 32.57 -15.29 -1.59
C ASN A 421 31.65 -14.06 -1.52
N VAL A 422 30.35 -14.30 -1.63
CA VAL A 422 29.31 -13.29 -1.40
C VAL A 422 28.70 -13.58 -0.04
N PRO A 423 28.81 -12.68 0.95
CA PRO A 423 28.25 -12.93 2.27
C PRO A 423 26.73 -13.01 2.21
N TYR A 424 26.15 -13.91 3.00
CA TYR A 424 24.71 -13.96 3.23
C TYR A 424 24.33 -12.80 4.14
N ILE A 425 23.77 -11.74 3.56
CA ILE A 425 23.27 -10.58 4.30
C ILE A 425 21.74 -10.54 4.11
N PRO A 426 20.94 -10.43 5.19
CA PRO A 426 19.51 -10.23 5.09
C PRO A 426 19.18 -9.06 4.15
N THR A 427 18.12 -9.23 3.36
CA THR A 427 17.70 -8.17 2.43
C THR A 427 17.24 -6.96 3.24
N PRO A 428 17.80 -5.75 3.03
CA PRO A 428 17.39 -4.56 3.74
C PRO A 428 15.88 -4.32 3.60
N LYS A 429 15.21 -4.03 4.71
CA LYS A 429 13.76 -3.75 4.76
C LYS A 429 13.44 -2.25 4.77
N ASP A 430 14.45 -1.41 4.99
CA ASP A 430 14.32 0.04 4.96
C ASP A 430 14.19 0.60 3.54
N VAL A 431 13.49 1.73 3.44
CA VAL A 431 13.19 2.41 2.17
C VAL A 431 14.26 3.45 1.78
N LYS A 432 15.27 3.66 2.62
CA LYS A 432 16.35 4.62 2.35
C LYS A 432 17.34 4.04 1.34
N ASP A 433 17.37 4.60 0.12
CA ASP A 433 18.36 4.23 -0.91
C ASP A 433 19.46 5.30 -1.04
N GLU A 434 20.61 5.04 -0.41
CA GLU A 434 21.76 5.95 -0.39
C GLU A 434 22.66 5.82 -1.64
N LYS A 435 22.48 4.79 -2.48
CA LYS A 435 23.46 4.42 -3.55
C LYS A 435 22.88 4.36 -4.97
N ASN A 436 21.85 5.15 -5.27
CA ASN A 436 21.17 5.13 -6.58
C ASN A 436 22.09 5.32 -7.78
N LEU A 437 22.99 6.31 -7.77
CA LEU A 437 23.82 6.63 -8.95
C LEU A 437 24.83 5.51 -9.26
N LYS A 438 25.55 5.04 -8.23
CA LYS A 438 26.56 3.99 -8.38
C LYS A 438 25.96 2.69 -8.90
N ASN A 439 24.81 2.31 -8.38
CA ASN A 439 24.13 1.07 -8.79
C ASN A 439 23.56 1.14 -10.20
N ASN A 440 23.30 2.34 -10.74
CA ASN A 440 22.82 2.51 -12.11
C ASN A 440 23.94 2.71 -13.14
N LEU A 441 25.21 2.79 -12.74
CA LEU A 441 26.31 3.12 -13.67
C LEU A 441 26.36 2.21 -14.93
N PRO A 442 26.18 0.88 -14.83
CA PRO A 442 26.15 0.03 -16.03
C PRO A 442 24.99 0.35 -16.98
N ASN A 443 23.82 0.69 -16.43
CA ASN A 443 22.65 1.09 -17.21
C ASN A 443 22.86 2.49 -17.84
N ILE A 444 23.51 3.41 -17.14
CA ILE A 444 23.91 4.73 -17.67
C ILE A 444 24.91 4.56 -18.83
N ALA A 445 25.87 3.65 -18.71
CA ALA A 445 26.82 3.38 -19.77
C ALA A 445 26.11 2.92 -21.06
N VAL A 446 25.20 1.94 -20.97
CA VAL A 446 24.42 1.48 -22.13
C VAL A 446 23.55 2.61 -22.70
N LEU A 447 22.95 3.45 -21.84
CA LEU A 447 22.18 4.61 -22.27
C LEU A 447 23.03 5.58 -23.10
N VAL A 448 24.19 5.99 -22.58
CA VAL A 448 25.07 6.95 -23.26
C VAL A 448 25.58 6.38 -24.58
N VAL A 449 26.06 5.14 -24.58
CA VAL A 449 26.58 4.51 -25.80
C VAL A 449 25.47 4.35 -26.85
N SER A 450 24.25 4.00 -26.44
CA SER A 450 23.10 3.90 -27.37
C SER A 450 22.75 5.26 -27.97
N LEU A 451 22.73 6.34 -27.18
CA LEU A 451 22.47 7.69 -27.68
C LEU A 451 23.54 8.17 -28.65
N VAL A 452 24.81 7.90 -28.35
CA VAL A 452 25.93 8.22 -29.25
C VAL A 452 25.82 7.41 -30.55
N ALA A 453 25.48 6.13 -30.48
CA ALA A 453 25.29 5.29 -31.66
C ALA A 453 24.14 5.77 -32.55
N ILE A 454 23.00 6.19 -31.96
CA ILE A 454 21.87 6.77 -32.70
C ILE A 454 22.30 8.07 -33.38
N ALA A 455 22.96 8.98 -32.64
CA ALA A 455 23.42 10.24 -33.18
C ALA A 455 24.44 10.05 -34.31
N TYR A 456 25.38 9.12 -34.15
CA TYR A 456 26.36 8.77 -35.16
C TYR A 456 25.73 8.14 -36.40
N GLY A 457 24.84 7.15 -36.22
CA GLY A 457 24.16 6.48 -37.33
C GLY A 457 23.34 7.48 -38.15
N LEU A 458 22.46 8.26 -37.51
CA LEU A 458 21.63 9.28 -38.19
C LEU A 458 22.45 10.46 -38.74
N TYR A 459 23.65 10.71 -38.24
CA TYR A 459 24.56 11.67 -38.86
C TYR A 459 25.18 11.13 -40.15
N THR A 460 25.45 9.82 -40.20
CA THR A 460 26.15 9.16 -41.30
C THR A 460 25.21 8.82 -42.45
N ASP A 461 24.02 8.28 -42.15
CA ASP A 461 23.09 7.75 -43.13
C ASP A 461 21.63 7.82 -42.64
N TRP A 462 20.70 7.98 -43.59
CA TRP A 462 19.24 8.07 -43.36
C TRP A 462 18.49 6.92 -44.03
N SER A 463 19.18 5.81 -44.33
CA SER A 463 18.53 4.62 -44.87
C SER A 463 17.44 4.08 -43.92
N PRO A 464 16.43 3.36 -44.47
CA PRO A 464 15.42 2.67 -43.65
C PRO A 464 16.04 1.77 -42.58
N PHE A 465 17.22 1.20 -42.85
CA PHE A 465 17.95 0.39 -41.89
C PHE A 465 18.50 1.19 -40.72
N THR A 466 19.18 2.32 -41.00
CA THR A 466 19.73 3.19 -39.96
C THR A 466 18.62 3.73 -39.06
N PHE A 467 17.44 4.04 -39.62
CA PHE A 467 16.23 4.34 -38.86
C PHE A 467 15.77 3.16 -37.99
N PHE A 468 15.72 1.95 -38.55
CA PHE A 468 15.29 0.76 -37.82
C PHE A 468 16.23 0.41 -36.65
N MET A 469 17.54 0.40 -36.88
CA MET A 469 18.54 0.17 -35.83
C MET A 469 18.54 1.29 -34.79
N SER A 470 18.33 2.54 -35.21
CA SER A 470 18.14 3.66 -34.29
C SER A 470 16.89 3.49 -33.42
N ALA A 471 15.79 2.98 -33.98
CA ALA A 471 14.57 2.69 -33.22
C ALA A 471 14.78 1.56 -32.18
N ILE A 472 15.53 0.52 -32.52
CA ILE A 472 15.89 -0.54 -31.55
C ILE A 472 16.87 0.00 -30.50
N ALA A 473 17.87 0.80 -30.87
CA ALA A 473 18.76 1.45 -29.91
C ALA A 473 18.01 2.44 -28.99
N LEU A 474 16.96 3.09 -29.50
CA LEU A 474 16.07 3.93 -28.68
C LEU A 474 15.32 3.09 -27.64
N LEU A 475 14.95 1.85 -27.96
CA LEU A 475 14.38 0.92 -26.98
C LEU A 475 15.37 0.60 -25.85
N ASN A 476 16.67 0.45 -26.15
CA ASN A 476 17.70 0.36 -25.10
C ASN A 476 17.66 1.59 -24.19
N CYS A 477 17.60 2.79 -24.78
CA CYS A 477 17.53 4.05 -24.04
C CYS A 477 16.30 4.08 -23.12
N MET A 478 15.13 3.68 -23.62
CA MET A 478 13.89 3.63 -22.83
C MET A 478 14.00 2.70 -21.62
N PHE A 479 14.64 1.53 -21.79
CA PHE A 479 14.87 0.60 -20.68
C PHE A 479 15.78 1.19 -19.61
N MET A 480 16.88 1.85 -20.02
CA MET A 480 17.83 2.43 -19.07
C MET A 480 17.26 3.66 -18.36
N VAL A 481 16.52 4.52 -19.07
CA VAL A 481 15.79 5.66 -18.49
C VAL A 481 14.77 5.19 -17.46
N PHE A 482 14.02 4.11 -17.76
CA PHE A 482 13.11 3.53 -16.79
C PHE A 482 13.84 3.14 -15.49
N MET A 483 15.02 2.51 -15.57
CA MET A 483 15.79 2.12 -14.38
C MET A 483 16.22 3.33 -13.54
N LEU A 484 16.65 4.41 -14.21
CA LEU A 484 17.03 5.65 -13.54
C LEU A 484 15.82 6.28 -12.81
N ILE A 485 14.68 6.37 -13.48
CA ILE A 485 13.45 6.91 -12.89
C ILE A 485 12.97 6.02 -11.75
N ALA A 486 12.91 4.70 -11.94
CA ALA A 486 12.46 3.75 -10.94
C ALA A 486 13.34 3.79 -9.68
N SER A 487 14.66 3.93 -9.84
CA SER A 487 15.58 4.07 -8.70
C SER A 487 15.39 5.36 -7.90
N SER A 488 14.97 6.43 -8.58
CA SER A 488 14.81 7.76 -7.97
C SER A 488 13.34 8.12 -7.74
N GLU A 489 12.42 7.15 -7.83
CA GLU A 489 10.98 7.37 -7.78
C GLU A 489 10.57 8.10 -6.51
N LEU A 490 11.13 7.75 -5.35
CA LEU A 490 10.80 8.39 -4.08
C LEU A 490 11.16 9.89 -4.10
N LYS A 491 12.34 10.24 -4.61
CA LYS A 491 12.81 11.62 -4.76
C LYS A 491 11.98 12.39 -5.80
N LEU A 492 11.66 11.74 -6.92
CA LEU A 492 10.85 12.32 -7.98
C LEU A 492 9.41 12.60 -7.52
N GLN A 493 8.82 11.69 -6.74
CA GLN A 493 7.48 11.88 -6.17
C GLN A 493 7.45 13.01 -5.15
N MET A 494 8.49 13.16 -4.31
CA MET A 494 8.65 14.32 -3.43
C MET A 494 8.76 15.63 -4.23
N TYR A 495 9.56 15.64 -5.30
CA TYR A 495 9.71 16.82 -6.16
C TYR A 495 8.39 17.21 -6.88
N LEU A 496 7.67 16.22 -7.43
CA LEU A 496 6.40 16.43 -8.12
C LEU A 496 5.27 16.86 -7.17
N GLY A 497 5.30 16.39 -5.91
CA GLY A 497 4.35 16.81 -4.87
C GLY A 497 4.44 18.30 -4.53
N ASN A 498 5.62 18.90 -4.70
CA ASN A 498 5.85 20.33 -4.47
C ASN A 498 5.42 21.23 -5.65
N HIS A 499 4.99 20.67 -6.79
CA HIS A 499 4.62 21.41 -8.00
C HIS A 499 3.16 21.13 -8.43
N SER A 500 2.24 22.04 -8.06
CA SER A 500 0.78 21.87 -8.20
C SER A 500 0.29 21.59 -9.64
N THR A 501 0.89 22.20 -10.66
CA THR A 501 0.50 22.02 -12.08
C THR A 501 0.85 20.62 -12.60
N MET A 502 2.06 20.14 -12.33
CA MET A 502 2.53 18.81 -12.73
C MET A 502 1.78 17.71 -11.99
N PHE A 503 1.41 17.98 -10.74
CA PHE A 503 0.61 17.08 -9.92
C PHE A 503 -0.81 16.85 -10.49
N ASN A 504 -1.49 17.90 -10.97
CA ASN A 504 -2.82 17.78 -11.58
C ASN A 504 -2.80 16.92 -12.87
N ILE A 505 -1.76 17.07 -13.69
CA ILE A 505 -1.55 16.24 -14.88
C ILE A 505 -1.35 14.77 -14.47
N ALA A 506 -0.48 14.51 -13.49
CA ALA A 506 -0.23 13.16 -12.97
C ALA A 506 -1.48 12.51 -12.34
N SER A 507 -2.34 13.31 -11.69
CA SER A 507 -3.61 12.87 -11.10
C SER A 507 -4.62 12.45 -12.17
N ASN A 508 -4.78 13.24 -13.23
CA ASN A 508 -5.66 12.92 -14.36
C ASN A 508 -5.22 11.63 -15.08
N VAL A 509 -3.91 11.43 -15.24
CA VAL A 509 -3.33 10.18 -15.77
C VAL A 509 -3.66 8.97 -14.87
N LYS A 510 -3.65 9.13 -13.55
CA LYS A 510 -4.03 8.05 -12.59
C LYS A 510 -5.52 7.70 -12.68
N THR A 511 -6.40 8.68 -12.83
CA THR A 511 -7.84 8.44 -13.04
C THR A 511 -8.10 7.71 -14.36
N GLY A 512 -7.46 8.14 -15.45
CA GLY A 512 -7.49 7.44 -16.73
C GLY A 512 -6.97 5.99 -16.62
N LYS A 513 -5.90 5.77 -15.84
CA LYS A 513 -5.33 4.44 -15.58
C LYS A 513 -6.32 3.50 -14.86
N LYS A 514 -7.18 4.01 -13.98
CA LYS A 514 -8.22 3.21 -13.30
C LYS A 514 -9.27 2.69 -14.29
N TYR A 515 -9.76 3.56 -15.18
CA TYR A 515 -10.71 3.18 -16.22
C TYR A 515 -10.07 2.24 -17.25
N PHE A 516 -8.83 2.53 -17.66
CA PHE A 516 -8.05 1.63 -18.50
C PHE A 516 -7.86 0.25 -17.85
N TRP A 517 -7.67 0.17 -16.53
CA TRP A 517 -7.53 -1.10 -15.83
C TRP A 517 -8.81 -1.96 -15.89
N LEU A 518 -9.99 -1.34 -15.76
CA LEU A 518 -11.27 -2.02 -15.90
C LEU A 518 -11.51 -2.51 -17.34
N LEU A 519 -11.18 -1.67 -18.33
CA LEU A 519 -11.25 -2.03 -19.75
C LEU A 519 -10.30 -3.20 -20.07
N ARG A 520 -9.04 -3.08 -19.63
CA ARG A 520 -7.99 -4.10 -19.76
C ARG A 520 -8.41 -5.44 -19.18
N ARG A 521 -9.08 -5.46 -18.02
CA ARG A 521 -9.57 -6.70 -17.39
C ARG A 521 -10.61 -7.41 -18.29
N LYS A 522 -11.52 -6.66 -18.90
CA LYS A 522 -12.49 -7.19 -19.87
C LYS A 522 -11.80 -7.70 -21.13
N ILE A 523 -10.87 -6.92 -21.68
CA ILE A 523 -10.07 -7.31 -22.85
C ILE A 523 -9.32 -8.62 -22.61
N TYR A 524 -8.58 -8.75 -21.50
CA TYR A 524 -7.82 -9.96 -21.22
C TYR A 524 -8.69 -11.19 -21.02
N THR A 525 -9.85 -11.03 -20.38
CA THR A 525 -10.80 -12.12 -20.25
C THR A 525 -11.34 -12.54 -21.63
N GLY A 526 -11.60 -11.58 -22.51
CA GLY A 526 -11.97 -11.82 -23.90
C GLY A 526 -10.86 -12.53 -24.69
N VAL A 527 -9.67 -11.93 -24.79
CA VAL A 527 -8.49 -12.46 -25.49
C VAL A 527 -8.17 -13.89 -25.06
N ARG A 528 -8.25 -14.22 -23.76
CA ARG A 528 -8.05 -15.58 -23.28
C ARG A 528 -9.09 -16.57 -23.80
N LYS A 529 -10.38 -16.19 -23.79
CA LYS A 529 -11.48 -17.04 -24.30
C LYS A 529 -11.35 -17.34 -25.79
N VAL A 530 -10.84 -16.39 -26.58
CA VAL A 530 -10.69 -16.51 -28.04
C VAL A 530 -9.25 -16.78 -28.48
N SER A 531 -8.32 -17.04 -27.54
CA SER A 531 -6.88 -17.15 -27.81
C SER A 531 -6.54 -18.17 -28.89
N MET A 532 -7.20 -19.32 -28.89
CA MET A 532 -7.04 -20.33 -29.94
C MET A 532 -7.47 -19.80 -31.32
N ILE A 533 -8.62 -19.11 -31.40
CA ILE A 533 -9.14 -18.51 -32.65
C ILE A 533 -8.18 -17.43 -33.16
N LEU A 534 -7.69 -16.57 -32.26
CA LEU A 534 -6.72 -15.53 -32.61
C LEU A 534 -5.41 -16.11 -33.12
N THR A 535 -4.94 -17.22 -32.53
CA THR A 535 -3.72 -17.90 -32.97
C THR A 535 -3.86 -18.40 -34.41
N VAL A 536 -4.97 -19.07 -34.73
CA VAL A 536 -5.24 -19.55 -36.10
C VAL A 536 -5.41 -18.39 -37.07
N LEU A 537 -6.14 -17.34 -36.70
CA LEU A 537 -6.40 -16.18 -37.55
C LEU A 537 -5.11 -15.44 -37.94
N VAL A 538 -4.20 -15.22 -36.99
CA VAL A 538 -2.91 -14.54 -37.26
C VAL A 538 -2.04 -15.36 -38.20
N ILE A 539 -2.07 -16.69 -38.09
CA ILE A 539 -1.35 -17.57 -39.02
C ILE A 539 -1.96 -17.49 -40.41
N CYS A 540 -3.29 -17.59 -40.55
CA CYS A 540 -3.96 -17.49 -41.84
C CYS A 540 -3.66 -16.16 -42.54
N ILE A 541 -3.66 -15.04 -41.80
CA ILE A 541 -3.30 -13.72 -42.33
C ILE A 541 -1.84 -13.71 -42.78
N SER A 542 -0.92 -14.24 -41.97
CA SER A 542 0.51 -14.23 -42.30
C SER A 542 0.82 -15.09 -43.52
N VAL A 543 0.16 -16.25 -43.66
CA VAL A 543 0.25 -17.11 -44.86
C VAL A 543 -0.32 -16.39 -46.09
N TYR A 544 -1.47 -15.73 -45.96
CA TYR A 544 -2.09 -14.97 -47.05
C TYR A 544 -1.22 -13.78 -47.53
N VAL A 545 -0.63 -13.03 -46.59
CA VAL A 545 0.28 -11.92 -46.92
C VAL A 545 1.55 -12.46 -47.58
N SER A 546 2.11 -13.56 -47.05
CA SER A 546 3.30 -14.20 -47.63
C SER A 546 3.04 -14.75 -49.03
N SER A 547 1.85 -15.31 -49.31
CA SER A 547 1.53 -15.80 -50.66
C SER A 547 1.37 -14.66 -51.67
N LYS A 548 0.86 -13.50 -51.24
CA LYS A 548 0.66 -12.35 -52.13
C LYS A 548 1.97 -11.64 -52.49
N ASN A 549 2.90 -11.51 -51.54
CA ASN A 549 4.20 -10.91 -51.82
C ASN A 549 5.01 -11.71 -52.86
N ASN A 550 4.83 -13.03 -52.93
CA ASN A 550 5.48 -13.87 -53.94
C ASN A 550 4.90 -13.67 -55.36
N ASP A 551 3.65 -13.19 -55.50
CA ASP A 551 3.03 -12.91 -56.80
C ASP A 551 3.45 -11.51 -57.32
N ASP A 552 3.67 -10.53 -56.43
CA ASP A 552 4.06 -9.17 -56.82
C ASP A 552 5.54 -9.06 -57.26
N ASP A 553 6.44 -9.94 -56.77
CA ASP A 553 7.84 -10.01 -57.21
C ASP A 553 8.02 -10.63 -58.61
N ALA A 554 6.99 -11.31 -59.15
CA ALA A 554 7.01 -11.81 -60.52
C ALA A 554 6.74 -10.70 -61.57
N ASP A 555 6.16 -9.56 -61.18
CA ASP A 555 5.76 -8.48 -62.09
C ASP A 555 6.68 -7.24 -62.05
N MET A 556 7.63 -7.17 -61.12
CA MET A 556 8.53 -6.01 -60.92
C MET A 556 9.95 -6.19 -61.48
N GLY A 557 10.20 -7.24 -62.28
CA GLY A 557 11.51 -7.54 -62.86
C GLY A 557 11.98 -6.63 -64.00
N ASN A 558 11.48 -5.39 -64.13
CA ASN A 558 11.78 -4.58 -65.32
C ASN A 558 11.75 -3.05 -65.11
N ILE A 559 12.47 -2.50 -64.13
CA ILE A 559 12.80 -1.06 -64.14
C ILE A 559 14.24 -0.83 -63.66
N ASN A 560 15.12 -0.47 -64.60
CA ASN A 560 16.43 0.11 -64.36
C ASN A 560 16.29 1.54 -63.80
N PHE A 561 17.01 1.87 -62.72
CA PHE A 561 17.29 3.26 -62.36
C PHE A 561 18.77 3.44 -62.02
N GLU A 562 19.53 3.87 -63.04
CA GLU A 562 20.75 4.64 -62.87
C GLU A 562 20.40 6.10 -62.52
N GLY A 563 21.13 6.66 -61.55
CA GLY A 563 21.44 8.08 -61.41
C GLY A 563 20.30 9.02 -60.99
N VAL A 564 20.46 9.69 -59.84
CA VAL A 564 20.41 11.17 -59.72
C VAL A 564 21.09 11.56 -58.40
N HIS A 565 22.25 12.20 -58.52
CA HIS A 565 22.85 13.06 -57.51
C HIS A 565 22.29 14.50 -57.64
N ASN A 566 22.34 15.21 -56.51
CA ASN A 566 22.28 16.68 -56.32
C ASN A 566 20.91 17.32 -56.05
N GLY A 567 20.89 18.07 -54.95
CA GLY A 567 19.84 18.98 -54.53
C GLY A 567 20.29 19.75 -53.29
N GLU A 568 21.26 20.64 -53.46
CA GLU A 568 21.60 21.69 -52.50
C GLU A 568 20.36 22.53 -52.17
N ASN A 569 20.22 22.97 -50.91
CA ASN A 569 19.64 24.28 -50.61
C ASN A 569 20.07 24.77 -49.23
N SER A 570 20.85 25.84 -49.26
CA SER A 570 21.39 26.58 -48.14
C SER A 570 20.63 27.90 -47.88
N ILE A 571 20.69 28.34 -46.62
CA ILE A 571 20.62 29.73 -46.05
C ILE A 571 19.21 30.13 -45.55
N ILE A 572 18.99 30.49 -44.26
CA ILE A 572 19.37 31.76 -43.57
C ILE A 572 19.52 31.59 -42.04
N LYS A 573 20.57 32.24 -41.51
CA LYS A 573 20.91 32.50 -40.09
C LYS A 573 20.14 33.71 -39.51
N ASN A 574 19.91 33.70 -38.19
CA ASN A 574 20.22 34.78 -37.22
C ASN A 574 19.86 34.27 -35.80
N THR A 575 20.84 33.98 -34.91
CA THR A 575 21.45 34.87 -33.87
C THR A 575 20.40 35.44 -32.88
N THR A 576 20.52 35.39 -31.55
CA THR A 576 21.67 35.23 -30.64
C THR A 576 21.21 35.09 -29.17
N THR A 577 22.15 34.67 -28.31
CA THR A 577 22.27 34.86 -26.84
C THR A 577 21.28 34.13 -25.91
N ASP A 578 21.67 33.45 -24.83
CA ASP A 578 22.84 33.66 -23.96
C ASP A 578 23.23 32.37 -23.20
N THR A 579 24.53 32.04 -23.18
CA THR A 579 25.14 31.03 -22.29
C THR A 579 26.51 31.55 -21.87
N ALA A 580 26.70 31.87 -20.59
CA ALA A 580 27.93 31.61 -19.82
C ALA A 580 27.83 32.20 -18.40
N GLY A 581 28.38 31.49 -17.42
CA GLY A 581 28.55 31.94 -16.03
C GLY A 581 28.37 30.80 -15.02
N LEU A 582 29.19 29.74 -15.09
CA LEU A 582 30.44 29.53 -14.34
C LEU A 582 30.28 29.05 -12.88
N TRP A 583 31.00 27.96 -12.64
CA TRP A 583 31.27 27.22 -11.41
C TRP A 583 32.12 27.99 -10.37
N GLN A 584 32.07 27.47 -9.13
CA GLN A 584 33.02 27.55 -7.97
C GLN A 584 32.37 28.14 -6.69
N VAL A 585 32.57 27.70 -5.44
CA VAL A 585 33.44 26.70 -4.77
C VAL A 585 32.87 26.40 -3.36
N VAL A 586 33.10 25.17 -2.91
CA VAL A 586 33.17 24.57 -1.55
C VAL A 586 32.96 25.48 -0.31
N ASN A 587 32.14 24.99 0.65
CA ASN A 587 32.55 24.94 2.06
C ASN A 587 31.89 23.77 2.82
N GLN A 588 32.72 22.81 3.24
CA GLN A 588 32.40 21.79 4.26
C GLN A 588 32.62 22.39 5.65
N ASN A 589 31.71 22.12 6.59
CA ASN A 589 31.99 21.64 7.97
C ASN A 589 30.81 21.88 8.92
N LYS A 590 30.24 20.79 9.46
CA LYS A 590 30.33 20.50 10.90
C LYS A 590 29.87 19.07 11.23
N LEU A 591 30.75 18.40 11.98
CA LEU A 591 30.71 17.02 12.43
C LEU A 591 29.74 16.79 13.62
N TYR A 592 29.31 15.53 13.72
CA TYR A 592 28.96 14.72 14.90
C TYR A 592 29.06 15.35 16.31
N ALA A 593 28.02 15.08 17.13
CA ALA A 593 28.20 14.56 18.49
C ALA A 593 26.96 13.72 18.94
N PRO A 594 27.18 12.61 19.67
CA PRO A 594 26.15 11.68 20.17
C PRO A 594 25.68 12.08 21.59
N VAL A 595 24.45 11.75 21.97
CA VAL A 595 24.03 11.83 23.39
C VAL A 595 23.40 10.51 23.86
N ALA A 596 24.22 9.80 24.63
CA ALA A 596 24.00 9.01 25.84
C ALA A 596 22.69 8.22 26.08
N ARG A 597 22.94 6.96 26.47
CA ARG A 597 22.08 5.98 27.16
C ARG A 597 21.37 6.55 28.40
N LEU A 598 20.19 5.99 28.70
CA LEU A 598 19.73 5.74 30.07
C LEU A 598 19.43 4.24 30.22
N ALA A 599 20.00 3.64 31.26
CA ALA A 599 19.94 2.22 31.57
C ALA A 599 18.78 1.89 32.52
N SER A 600 18.15 0.73 32.24
CA SER A 600 17.51 -0.29 33.09
C SER A 600 16.86 0.06 34.44
N SER A 601 15.67 -0.52 34.66
CA SER A 601 15.32 -1.17 35.93
C SER A 601 14.54 -2.46 35.69
N THR A 602 15.01 -3.55 36.31
CA THR A 602 14.53 -4.94 36.21
C THR A 602 13.16 -5.24 36.85
N ASP A 603 12.51 -4.25 37.46
CA ASP A 603 11.16 -4.40 38.05
C ASP A 603 10.01 -4.19 37.03
N SER A 604 10.32 -3.79 35.79
CA SER A 604 9.32 -3.43 34.78
C SER A 604 8.64 -4.63 34.11
N VAL A 605 9.32 -5.78 34.03
CA VAL A 605 8.91 -6.92 33.17
C VAL A 605 7.82 -7.79 33.82
N LYS A 606 7.85 -7.95 35.15
CA LYS A 606 6.82 -8.70 35.88
C LYS A 606 5.49 -7.92 35.97
N ALA A 607 5.59 -6.59 36.09
CA ALA A 607 4.43 -5.70 36.09
C ALA A 607 3.77 -5.56 34.71
N GLU A 608 4.51 -5.80 33.63
CA GLU A 608 4.03 -5.73 32.25
C GLU A 608 3.27 -7.01 31.84
N ASN A 609 3.72 -8.17 32.29
CA ASN A 609 3.06 -9.46 32.04
C ASN A 609 1.76 -9.64 32.83
N ASP A 610 1.69 -9.19 34.08
CA ASP A 610 0.45 -9.21 34.87
C ASP A 610 -0.60 -8.21 34.30
N ARG A 611 -0.13 -7.09 33.71
CA ARG A 611 -1.00 -6.10 33.04
C ARG A 611 -1.59 -6.58 31.72
N LEU A 612 -0.83 -7.33 30.91
CA LEU A 612 -1.32 -7.86 29.62
C LEU A 612 -2.42 -8.92 29.81
N ALA A 613 -2.37 -9.70 30.89
CA ALA A 613 -3.43 -10.65 31.26
C ALA A 613 -4.71 -9.94 31.72
N GLU A 614 -4.59 -8.81 32.42
CA GLU A 614 -5.72 -8.00 32.88
C GLU A 614 -6.40 -7.25 31.72
N VAL A 615 -5.62 -6.73 30.76
CA VAL A 615 -6.12 -6.06 29.54
C VAL A 615 -6.88 -7.02 28.62
N LYS A 616 -6.48 -8.30 28.54
CA LYS A 616 -7.15 -9.32 27.72
C LYS A 616 -8.59 -9.59 28.17
N ASN A 617 -8.91 -9.41 29.45
CA ASN A 617 -10.26 -9.59 30.00
C ASN A 617 -11.17 -8.36 29.80
N ILE A 618 -10.62 -7.18 29.51
CA ILE A 618 -11.39 -5.93 29.33
C ILE A 618 -11.97 -5.81 27.90
N LEU A 619 -11.35 -6.47 26.91
CA LEU A 619 -11.64 -6.33 25.48
C LEU A 619 -12.91 -7.04 24.97
N LEU A 620 -13.65 -7.77 25.81
CA LEU A 620 -14.79 -8.60 25.39
C LEU A 620 -16.18 -7.99 25.65
N ASN A 621 -16.29 -6.71 26.04
CA ASN A 621 -17.56 -6.15 26.50
C ASN A 621 -18.20 -5.12 25.54
N PRO A 622 -19.26 -5.46 24.78
CA PRO A 622 -19.93 -4.58 23.80
C PRO A 622 -20.82 -3.48 24.43
N ARG A 623 -20.57 -3.10 25.69
CA ARG A 623 -21.40 -2.14 26.46
C ARG A 623 -20.67 -0.85 26.87
N VAL A 624 -19.48 -0.59 26.34
CA VAL A 624 -18.73 0.63 26.70
C VAL A 624 -19.45 1.85 26.13
N PHE A 625 -19.77 2.81 27.00
CA PHE A 625 -20.41 4.11 26.70
C PHE A 625 -21.91 4.14 26.39
N THR A 626 -22.72 3.09 26.61
CA THR A 626 -24.18 3.16 26.33
C THR A 626 -24.92 4.20 27.16
N ASP A 627 -24.41 4.53 28.36
CA ASP A 627 -25.05 5.43 29.31
C ASP A 627 -24.56 6.87 29.22
N VAL A 628 -23.74 7.21 28.21
CA VAL A 628 -23.17 8.54 28.07
C VAL A 628 -24.20 9.54 27.54
N GLN A 629 -24.51 10.52 28.39
CA GLN A 629 -25.28 11.72 28.07
C GLN A 629 -24.29 12.89 28.05
N GLY A 630 -23.60 13.01 26.93
CA GLY A 630 -22.35 13.76 26.80
C GLY A 630 -22.47 15.12 26.11
N VAL A 631 -21.69 16.10 26.57
CA VAL A 631 -21.53 17.39 25.87
C VAL A 631 -20.05 17.73 25.75
N ILE A 632 -19.63 18.26 24.60
CA ILE A 632 -18.26 18.75 24.41
C ILE A 632 -18.11 20.15 25.03
N TYR A 633 -17.05 20.35 25.82
CA TYR A 633 -16.73 21.63 26.45
C TYR A 633 -15.43 22.20 25.91
N PRO A 634 -15.47 22.95 24.79
CA PRO A 634 -14.27 23.41 24.08
C PRO A 634 -13.66 24.70 24.66
N LYS A 635 -14.35 25.39 25.59
CA LYS A 635 -13.97 26.72 26.10
C LYS A 635 -12.53 26.82 26.63
N GLY A 636 -11.90 25.71 27.02
CA GLY A 636 -10.50 25.70 27.44
C GLY A 636 -9.47 25.53 26.31
N HIS A 637 -9.83 24.86 25.20
CA HIS A 637 -8.85 24.27 24.27
C HIS A 637 -7.93 25.32 23.60
N TYR A 638 -8.48 26.45 23.15
CA TYR A 638 -7.73 27.55 22.54
C TYR A 638 -7.77 28.81 23.42
N TRP A 639 -7.44 28.66 24.70
CA TRP A 639 -7.53 29.75 25.68
C TRP A 639 -6.86 31.05 25.24
N TYR A 640 -5.73 30.97 24.53
CA TYR A 640 -4.96 32.10 24.02
C TYR A 640 -5.60 32.81 22.81
N LYS A 641 -6.62 32.21 22.19
CA LYS A 641 -7.38 32.77 21.06
C LYS A 641 -8.82 33.13 21.42
N ASN A 642 -9.25 32.83 22.64
CA ASN A 642 -10.60 33.15 23.09
C ASN A 642 -10.72 34.64 23.40
N ILE A 643 -11.82 35.24 22.95
CA ILE A 643 -12.09 36.67 23.16
C ILE A 643 -12.30 36.98 24.66
N SER A 644 -12.78 36.00 25.43
CA SER A 644 -12.95 36.10 26.88
C SER A 644 -12.22 34.97 27.60
N PRO A 645 -11.43 35.26 28.65
CA PRO A 645 -10.75 34.23 29.44
C PRO A 645 -11.76 33.39 30.24
N LEU A 646 -11.47 32.09 30.37
CA LEU A 646 -12.30 31.15 31.12
C LEU A 646 -11.93 31.22 32.60
N THR A 647 -12.90 31.55 33.46
CA THR A 647 -12.68 31.60 34.92
C THR A 647 -13.26 30.37 35.60
N LYS A 648 -12.75 30.03 36.80
CA LYS A 648 -13.27 28.91 37.60
C LYS A 648 -14.79 29.03 37.85
N ASN A 649 -15.28 30.24 38.11
CA ASN A 649 -16.71 30.49 38.32
C ASN A 649 -17.56 30.16 37.09
N ILE A 650 -17.06 30.46 35.88
CA ILE A 650 -17.75 30.11 34.63
C ILE A 650 -17.83 28.59 34.48
N ILE A 651 -16.74 27.87 34.75
CA ILE A 651 -16.70 26.40 34.66
C ILE A 651 -17.69 25.77 35.64
N VAL A 652 -17.68 26.22 36.91
CA VAL A 652 -18.58 25.72 37.95
C VAL A 652 -20.04 25.99 37.57
N ASN A 653 -20.37 27.21 37.11
CA ASN A 653 -21.73 27.54 36.69
C ASN A 653 -22.19 26.74 35.46
N ASP A 654 -21.33 26.60 34.45
CA ASP A 654 -21.61 25.79 33.26
C ASP A 654 -21.90 24.33 33.66
N PHE A 655 -21.13 23.77 34.60
CA PHE A 655 -21.25 22.37 35.02
C PHE A 655 -22.50 22.11 35.87
N ASP A 656 -22.88 23.07 36.73
CA ASP A 656 -24.15 23.04 37.44
C ASP A 656 -25.34 23.04 36.47
N GLU A 657 -25.32 23.93 35.47
CA GLU A 657 -26.35 23.99 34.43
C GLU A 657 -26.40 22.73 33.58
N MET A 658 -25.25 22.16 33.22
CA MET A 658 -25.15 20.88 32.52
C MET A 658 -25.82 19.75 33.31
N ARG A 659 -25.57 19.65 34.62
CA ARG A 659 -26.23 18.63 35.45
C ARG A 659 -27.74 18.82 35.52
N LYS A 660 -28.22 20.07 35.66
CA LYS A 660 -29.65 20.39 35.60
C LYS A 660 -30.29 19.99 34.27
N ALA A 661 -29.54 20.08 33.18
CA ALA A 661 -29.94 19.64 31.84
C ALA A 661 -29.86 18.11 31.61
N GLY A 662 -29.48 17.32 32.62
CA GLY A 662 -29.33 15.86 32.50
C GLY A 662 -28.01 15.41 31.86
N VAL A 663 -27.03 16.29 31.69
CA VAL A 663 -25.68 15.88 31.25
C VAL A 663 -25.01 15.08 32.36
N ASN A 664 -24.38 13.95 32.02
CA ASN A 664 -23.65 13.13 32.98
C ASN A 664 -22.14 13.04 32.67
N THR A 665 -21.73 13.37 31.45
CA THR A 665 -20.34 13.27 31.00
C THR A 665 -19.96 14.49 30.17
N VAL A 666 -18.76 15.03 30.37
CA VAL A 666 -18.21 16.14 29.61
C VAL A 666 -16.98 15.70 28.84
N LYS A 667 -16.92 15.98 27.54
CA LYS A 667 -15.73 15.75 26.72
C LYS A 667 -14.90 17.03 26.66
N ILE A 668 -13.65 16.95 27.12
CA ILE A 668 -12.71 18.10 27.16
C ILE A 668 -11.45 17.78 26.37
N TYR A 669 -10.73 18.81 25.93
CA TYR A 669 -9.47 18.67 25.21
C TYR A 669 -8.30 19.19 26.04
N GLY A 670 -7.24 18.39 26.16
CA GLY A 670 -6.04 18.76 26.90
C GLY A 670 -4.76 18.12 26.35
N PRO A 671 -3.61 18.34 26.99
CA PRO A 671 -3.40 19.09 28.26
C PRO A 671 -3.79 20.57 28.18
N ASN A 672 -4.40 21.07 29.26
CA ASN A 672 -4.93 22.43 29.34
C ASN A 672 -4.51 23.14 30.64
N ILE A 673 -4.34 24.46 30.58
CA ILE A 673 -4.11 25.29 31.78
C ILE A 673 -5.29 25.26 32.76
N TYR A 674 -6.51 24.98 32.28
CA TYR A 674 -7.71 24.93 33.10
C TYR A 674 -8.04 23.53 33.67
N ASP A 675 -7.22 22.51 33.36
CA ASP A 675 -7.51 21.10 33.73
C ASP A 675 -7.87 20.96 35.21
N HIS A 676 -7.11 21.59 36.12
CA HIS A 676 -7.38 21.54 37.55
C HIS A 676 -8.77 22.10 37.91
N SER A 677 -9.13 23.26 37.37
CA SER A 677 -10.44 23.88 37.66
C SER A 677 -11.59 23.07 37.05
N THR A 678 -11.36 22.48 35.88
CA THR A 678 -12.33 21.60 35.21
C THR A 678 -12.53 20.29 35.97
N PHE A 679 -11.46 19.70 36.50
CA PHE A 679 -11.53 18.49 37.33
C PHE A 679 -12.26 18.74 38.64
N ASP A 680 -11.91 19.82 39.35
CA ASP A 680 -12.58 20.20 40.60
C ASP A 680 -14.08 20.40 40.38
N ALA A 681 -14.47 21.15 39.35
CA ALA A 681 -15.86 21.42 39.03
C ALA A 681 -16.60 20.13 38.64
N ALA A 682 -15.97 19.24 37.86
CA ALA A 682 -16.59 17.97 37.50
C ALA A 682 -16.86 17.11 38.74
N ALA A 683 -15.90 17.01 39.65
CA ALA A 683 -16.04 16.28 40.90
C ALA A 683 -17.14 16.87 41.78
N GLN A 684 -17.18 18.20 41.94
CA GLN A 684 -18.20 18.91 42.73
C GLN A 684 -19.63 18.65 42.23
N HIS A 685 -19.81 18.53 40.92
CA HIS A 685 -21.14 18.36 40.30
C HIS A 685 -21.45 16.90 39.90
N GLY A 686 -20.55 15.96 40.19
CA GLY A 686 -20.72 14.54 39.82
C GLY A 686 -20.76 14.31 38.31
N LEU A 687 -20.03 15.10 37.53
CA LEU A 687 -19.81 14.91 36.09
C LEU A 687 -18.61 14.00 35.85
N LYS A 688 -18.77 13.09 34.88
CA LYS A 688 -17.67 12.28 34.34
C LYS A 688 -16.93 13.06 33.25
N ILE A 689 -15.67 12.74 33.01
CA ILE A 689 -14.81 13.41 32.02
C ILE A 689 -14.32 12.39 30.99
N HIS A 690 -14.60 12.68 29.72
CA HIS A 690 -13.96 12.01 28.59
C HIS A 690 -12.80 12.90 28.12
N TYR A 691 -11.59 12.53 28.52
CA TYR A 691 -10.42 13.38 28.32
C TYR A 691 -9.80 13.13 26.95
N SER A 692 -9.74 14.17 26.11
CA SER A 692 -9.37 14.05 24.69
C SER A 692 -8.06 14.72 24.35
N PHE A 693 -7.22 14.01 23.61
CA PHE A 693 -5.98 14.52 23.02
C PHE A 693 -6.21 14.88 21.56
N TRP A 694 -5.94 16.14 21.19
CA TRP A 694 -6.03 16.56 19.79
C TRP A 694 -4.75 16.16 19.05
N ILE A 695 -4.87 15.27 18.06
CA ILE A 695 -3.72 14.84 17.25
C ILE A 695 -3.39 15.91 16.19
N PRO A 696 -2.17 16.45 16.09
CA PRO A 696 -1.84 17.47 15.10
C PRO A 696 -2.16 17.04 13.65
N ASP A 697 -2.55 18.01 12.81
CA ASP A 697 -2.86 17.75 11.40
C ASP A 697 -1.60 17.28 10.64
N ALA A 698 -1.78 16.19 9.90
CA ALA A 698 -0.74 15.36 9.34
C ALA A 698 -0.09 15.90 8.06
N GLN A 699 0.57 17.07 8.09
CA GLN A 699 1.32 17.54 6.91
C GLN A 699 2.58 16.69 6.65
N ASN A 700 3.28 16.19 7.68
CA ASN A 700 4.59 15.51 7.56
C ASN A 700 4.77 14.21 8.40
N PHE A 701 3.80 13.30 8.42
CA PHE A 701 3.93 11.93 8.99
C PHE A 701 5.04 11.07 8.36
N ILE A 702 5.50 11.39 7.15
CA ILE A 702 6.58 10.65 6.47
C ILE A 702 7.97 11.16 6.85
N ASP A 703 8.13 12.46 7.10
CA ASP A 703 9.46 13.08 7.19
C ASP A 703 9.88 13.46 8.63
N ASP A 704 8.94 13.50 9.58
CA ASP A 704 9.18 13.98 10.94
C ASP A 704 8.78 12.93 11.99
N ALA A 705 9.65 11.93 12.18
CA ALA A 705 9.44 10.88 13.18
C ALA A 705 9.49 11.43 14.62
N ASP A 706 10.26 12.50 14.84
CA ASP A 706 10.52 13.07 16.16
C ASP A 706 9.27 13.78 16.71
N ASN A 707 8.54 14.52 15.86
CA ASN A 707 7.30 15.18 16.26
C ASN A 707 6.20 14.20 16.70
N LEU A 708 6.09 13.02 16.07
CA LEU A 708 5.14 11.99 16.50
C LEU A 708 5.51 11.39 17.87
N ASN A 709 6.80 11.23 18.15
CA ASN A 709 7.29 10.77 19.44
C ASN A 709 7.06 11.83 20.52
N ASP A 710 7.20 13.11 20.19
CA ASP A 710 6.90 14.22 21.11
C ASP A 710 5.42 14.26 21.49
N VAL A 711 4.53 14.09 20.51
CA VAL A 711 3.08 14.00 20.76
C VAL A 711 2.77 12.79 21.65
N ALA A 712 3.33 11.61 21.36
CA ALA A 712 3.14 10.42 22.18
C ALA A 712 3.64 10.63 23.62
N SER A 713 4.84 11.21 23.78
CA SER A 713 5.44 11.53 25.07
C SER A 713 4.59 12.50 25.89
N LEU A 714 4.03 13.54 25.23
CA LEU A 714 3.13 14.50 25.87
C LEU A 714 1.84 13.83 26.35
N ILE A 715 1.25 12.97 25.53
CA ILE A 715 0.05 12.21 25.88
C ILE A 715 0.33 11.30 27.08
N LEU A 716 1.41 10.51 27.05
CA LEU A 716 1.77 9.60 28.13
C LEU A 716 2.11 10.32 29.43
N LYS A 717 2.78 11.47 29.35
CA LYS A 717 3.03 12.33 30.52
C LYS A 717 1.72 12.83 31.13
N THR A 718 0.75 13.19 30.30
CA THR A 718 -0.56 13.67 30.74
C THR A 718 -1.41 12.55 31.35
N VAL A 719 -1.39 11.35 30.75
CA VAL A 719 -2.06 10.15 31.29
C VAL A 719 -1.47 9.81 32.66
N ASN A 720 -0.14 9.70 32.76
CA ASN A 720 0.52 9.39 34.03
C ASN A 720 0.26 10.41 35.13
N LYS A 721 0.18 11.70 34.78
CA LYS A 721 -0.15 12.77 35.72
C LYS A 721 -1.57 12.64 36.28
N ASN A 722 -2.52 12.18 35.46
CA ASN A 722 -3.95 12.29 35.75
C ASN A 722 -4.66 10.93 35.96
N LYS A 723 -3.95 9.79 35.88
CA LYS A 723 -4.54 8.44 36.06
C LYS A 723 -5.21 8.21 37.43
N THR A 724 -4.85 8.97 38.46
CA THR A 724 -5.50 8.90 39.78
C THR A 724 -6.80 9.70 39.87
N ASN A 725 -7.12 10.51 38.86
CA ASN A 725 -8.32 11.34 38.86
C ASN A 725 -9.58 10.51 38.53
N THR A 726 -10.44 10.32 39.51
CA THR A 726 -11.66 9.51 39.40
C THR A 726 -12.74 10.13 38.52
N SER A 727 -12.69 11.44 38.26
CA SER A 727 -13.61 12.10 37.32
C SER A 727 -13.33 11.71 35.88
N ILE A 728 -12.10 11.34 35.51
CA ILE A 728 -11.78 10.88 34.15
C ILE A 728 -12.29 9.44 33.98
N THR A 729 -13.06 9.19 32.92
CA THR A 729 -13.65 7.87 32.64
C THR A 729 -13.17 7.26 31.33
N ALA A 730 -12.45 8.01 30.48
CA ALA A 730 -11.88 7.50 29.23
C ALA A 730 -10.79 8.43 28.69
N TRP A 731 -9.80 7.85 28.02
CA TRP A 731 -8.77 8.54 27.24
C TRP A 731 -9.15 8.51 25.77
N ASN A 732 -9.29 9.66 25.13
CA ASN A 732 -9.68 9.74 23.73
C ASN A 732 -8.55 10.32 22.88
N LEU A 733 -8.19 9.60 21.83
CA LEU A 733 -7.37 10.11 20.74
C LEU A 733 -8.31 10.74 19.71
N ALA A 734 -8.48 12.06 19.82
CA ALA A 734 -9.55 12.78 19.15
C ALA A 734 -9.18 13.20 17.72
N ASN A 735 -10.20 13.71 17.01
CA ASN A 735 -10.21 14.13 15.60
C ASN A 735 -10.17 12.98 14.59
N TYR A 736 -9.96 13.27 13.31
CA TYR A 736 -9.97 12.27 12.22
C TYR A 736 -8.68 12.31 11.40
N SER A 737 -7.54 12.58 12.06
CA SER A 737 -6.20 12.74 11.45
C SER A 737 -5.79 11.57 10.56
N TYR A 738 -6.11 10.32 10.92
CA TYR A 738 -5.89 9.15 10.04
C TYR A 738 -6.58 9.31 8.68
N GLN A 739 -7.86 9.69 8.66
CA GLN A 739 -8.61 9.92 7.41
C GLN A 739 -8.18 11.20 6.70
N GLN A 740 -7.58 12.17 7.41
CA GLN A 740 -6.99 13.36 6.81
C GLN A 740 -5.68 13.07 6.08
N LEU A 741 -5.01 11.93 6.30
CA LEU A 741 -3.82 11.54 5.53
C LEU A 741 -4.08 11.58 4.02
N ASN A 742 -5.31 11.28 3.59
CA ASN A 742 -5.70 11.35 2.19
C ASN A 742 -5.71 12.77 1.60
N ARG A 743 -5.66 13.81 2.44
CA ARG A 743 -5.56 15.22 2.05
C ARG A 743 -4.12 15.65 1.82
N PHE A 744 -3.18 15.02 2.51
CA PHE A 744 -1.76 15.38 2.51
C PHE A 744 -0.90 14.41 1.68
N TYR A 745 -1.32 13.16 1.59
CA TYR A 745 -0.61 12.09 0.89
C TYR A 745 -1.47 11.46 -0.18
N HIS A 746 -0.85 11.16 -1.32
CA HIS A 746 -1.48 10.46 -2.43
C HIS A 746 -0.81 9.11 -2.65
N ALA A 747 -1.50 8.15 -3.28
CA ALA A 747 -0.90 6.84 -3.57
C ALA A 747 0.33 6.97 -4.48
N PRO A 748 1.49 6.36 -4.15
CA PRO A 748 1.67 5.33 -3.11
C PRO A 748 2.05 5.85 -1.71
N GLN A 749 2.51 7.10 -1.57
CA GLN A 749 2.92 7.73 -0.30
C GLN A 749 1.86 7.61 0.80
N ILE A 750 0.58 7.70 0.43
CA ILE A 750 -0.56 7.53 1.34
C ILE A 750 -0.52 6.19 2.09
N PHE A 751 -0.07 5.11 1.45
CA PHE A 751 0.01 3.79 2.07
C PHE A 751 1.13 3.74 3.10
N TYR A 752 2.26 4.41 2.82
CA TYR A 752 3.35 4.53 3.79
C TYR A 752 2.93 5.39 4.98
N ALA A 753 2.29 6.54 4.72
CA ALA A 753 1.80 7.42 5.77
C ALA A 753 0.76 6.71 6.66
N GLN A 754 -0.19 5.99 6.06
CA GLN A 754 -1.19 5.19 6.79
C GLN A 754 -0.54 4.06 7.59
N TYR A 755 0.41 3.33 6.99
CA TYR A 755 1.14 2.27 7.68
C TYR A 755 1.92 2.81 8.89
N ARG A 756 2.67 3.90 8.72
CA ARG A 756 3.41 4.56 9.82
C ARG A 756 2.48 5.12 10.88
N TYR A 757 1.36 5.73 10.48
CA TYR A 757 0.35 6.23 11.40
C TYR A 757 -0.22 5.09 12.26
N ILE A 758 -0.62 3.99 11.64
CA ILE A 758 -1.17 2.82 12.34
C ILE A 758 -0.14 2.24 13.31
N ARG A 759 1.13 2.14 12.90
CA ARG A 759 2.23 1.69 13.78
C ARG A 759 2.40 2.61 14.97
N TRP A 760 2.50 3.93 14.75
CA TRP A 760 2.61 4.92 15.83
C TRP A 760 1.40 4.87 16.77
N LEU A 761 0.18 4.81 16.21
CA LEU A 761 -1.06 4.71 16.98
C LEU A 761 -1.07 3.43 17.85
N LYS A 762 -0.60 2.30 17.31
CA LYS A 762 -0.51 1.03 18.03
C LYS A 762 0.40 1.13 19.25
N HIS A 763 1.60 1.71 19.09
CA HIS A 763 2.52 1.92 20.22
C HIS A 763 1.91 2.85 21.28
N LEU A 764 1.39 4.01 20.85
CA LEU A 764 0.79 4.98 21.77
C LEU A 764 -0.39 4.39 22.56
N VAL A 765 -1.32 3.69 21.90
CA VAL A 765 -2.48 3.08 22.58
C VAL A 765 -2.03 2.03 23.59
N ASN A 766 -1.05 1.20 23.23
CA ASN A 766 -0.48 0.20 24.15
C ASN A 766 0.19 0.86 25.35
N ASP A 767 0.98 1.92 25.15
CA ASP A 767 1.65 2.63 26.23
C ASP A 767 0.65 3.33 27.17
N ILE A 768 -0.45 3.87 26.64
CA ILE A 768 -1.55 4.42 27.46
C ILE A 768 -2.18 3.31 28.30
N LYS A 769 -2.48 2.15 27.71
CA LYS A 769 -3.05 0.99 28.41
C LYS A 769 -2.11 0.44 29.49
N LEU A 770 -0.80 0.46 29.24
CA LEU A 770 0.19 0.11 30.25
C LEU A 770 0.23 1.13 31.38
N ALA A 771 0.07 2.42 31.09
CA ALA A 771 0.09 3.48 32.09
C ALA A 771 -1.20 3.55 32.95
N ASP A 772 -2.36 3.26 32.34
CA ASP A 772 -3.69 3.28 32.97
C ASP A 772 -4.59 2.18 32.39
N PRO A 773 -4.51 0.94 32.91
CA PRO A 773 -5.26 -0.20 32.38
C PRO A 773 -6.77 -0.12 32.68
N ALA A 774 -7.16 0.65 33.71
CA ALA A 774 -8.54 0.70 34.21
C ALA A 774 -9.49 1.46 33.28
N ARG A 775 -8.97 2.41 32.48
CA ARG A 775 -9.80 3.27 31.63
C ARG A 775 -9.79 2.83 30.16
N PRO A 776 -10.93 2.93 29.46
CA PRO A 776 -10.96 2.70 28.03
C PRO A 776 -10.19 3.80 27.26
N VAL A 777 -9.50 3.38 26.20
CA VAL A 777 -8.86 4.21 25.19
C VAL A 777 -9.74 4.20 23.94
N THR A 778 -10.20 5.37 23.53
CA THR A 778 -11.07 5.57 22.37
C THR A 778 -10.36 6.31 21.25
N PHE A 779 -10.78 6.07 20.01
CA PHE A 779 -10.22 6.73 18.83
C PHE A 779 -11.33 7.31 17.96
N ASP A 780 -11.25 8.61 17.64
CA ASP A 780 -12.26 9.30 16.84
C ASP A 780 -12.09 9.02 15.34
N VAL A 781 -13.21 8.85 14.62
CA VAL A 781 -13.26 8.65 13.16
C VAL A 781 -14.42 9.43 12.55
N LEU A 782 -14.20 9.97 11.34
CA LEU A 782 -15.19 10.72 10.58
C LEU A 782 -16.17 9.78 9.85
N SER A 783 -17.47 10.07 9.97
CA SER A 783 -18.53 9.33 9.28
C SER A 783 -18.60 9.70 7.79
N VAL A 784 -17.96 8.88 6.96
CA VAL A 784 -17.89 8.98 5.48
C VAL A 784 -18.21 7.61 4.85
N PRO A 785 -18.40 7.49 3.52
CA PRO A 785 -18.76 6.21 2.88
C PRO A 785 -17.85 5.02 3.24
N GLU A 786 -16.56 5.25 3.50
CA GLU A 786 -15.57 4.23 3.85
C GLU A 786 -15.47 3.94 5.36
N LEU A 787 -16.40 4.44 6.19
CA LEU A 787 -16.35 4.33 7.65
C LEU A 787 -16.16 2.89 8.14
N ALA A 788 -17.03 1.97 7.71
CA ALA A 788 -16.98 0.57 8.15
C ALA A 788 -15.64 -0.10 7.79
N THR A 789 -15.12 0.18 6.60
CA THR A 789 -13.81 -0.35 6.18
C THR A 789 -12.68 0.22 7.03
N THR A 790 -12.74 1.52 7.34
CA THR A 790 -11.73 2.22 8.15
C THR A 790 -11.71 1.71 9.58
N VAL A 791 -12.88 1.60 10.22
CA VAL A 791 -13.00 1.11 11.60
C VAL A 791 -12.55 -0.34 11.71
N ASN A 792 -13.00 -1.22 10.81
CA ASN A 792 -12.63 -2.62 10.86
C ASN A 792 -11.13 -2.83 10.62
N LEU A 793 -10.51 -2.03 9.73
CA LEU A 793 -9.06 -2.03 9.54
C LEU A 793 -8.32 -1.60 10.80
N LEU A 794 -8.70 -0.46 11.39
CA LEU A 794 -8.04 0.06 12.60
C LEU A 794 -8.24 -0.89 13.78
N HIS A 795 -9.42 -1.48 13.93
CA HIS A 795 -9.69 -2.46 14.97
C HIS A 795 -8.85 -3.74 14.80
N ALA A 796 -8.69 -4.23 13.57
CA ALA A 796 -7.84 -5.39 13.30
C ALA A 796 -6.35 -5.10 13.53
N GLN A 797 -5.90 -3.88 13.27
CA GLN A 797 -4.48 -3.49 13.36
C GLN A 797 -4.09 -3.01 14.77
N VAL A 798 -5.04 -2.41 15.50
CA VAL A 798 -4.86 -1.84 16.84
C VAL A 798 -6.01 -2.31 17.76
N PRO A 799 -6.01 -3.60 18.15
CA PRO A 799 -7.10 -4.20 18.93
C PRO A 799 -7.23 -3.61 20.35
N ALA A 800 -6.21 -2.92 20.85
CA ALA A 800 -6.21 -2.26 22.16
C ALA A 800 -7.09 -0.99 22.23
N ILE A 801 -7.68 -0.55 21.12
CA ILE A 801 -8.72 0.51 21.09
C ILE A 801 -10.05 -0.11 21.54
N ASP A 802 -10.59 0.31 22.68
CA ASP A 802 -11.81 -0.29 23.25
C ASP A 802 -13.08 0.14 22.54
N ALA A 803 -13.13 1.37 21.99
CA ALA A 803 -14.26 1.86 21.21
C ALA A 803 -13.89 2.99 20.24
N PHE A 804 -14.63 3.07 19.13
CA PHE A 804 -14.46 4.13 18.13
C PHE A 804 -15.49 5.25 18.30
N GLY A 805 -15.01 6.48 18.32
CA GLY A 805 -15.84 7.68 18.43
C GLY A 805 -16.26 8.21 17.06
N LEU A 806 -17.53 8.09 16.70
CA LEU A 806 -18.02 8.52 15.38
C LEU A 806 -18.33 10.02 15.35
N ILE A 807 -17.71 10.75 14.42
CA ILE A 807 -17.97 12.17 14.18
C ILE A 807 -19.02 12.30 13.07
N VAL A 808 -20.20 12.84 13.42
CA VAL A 808 -21.36 12.98 12.53
C VAL A 808 -21.70 14.46 12.33
N LYS A 809 -21.36 14.99 11.15
CA LYS A 809 -21.52 16.43 10.85
C LYS A 809 -22.94 16.81 10.42
N ASP A 810 -23.63 15.93 9.72
CA ASP A 810 -24.96 16.20 9.14
C ASP A 810 -25.80 14.92 8.98
N LYS A 811 -27.04 15.10 8.49
CA LYS A 811 -27.99 14.01 8.25
C LYS A 811 -27.52 13.02 7.17
N GLN A 812 -26.67 13.43 6.22
CA GLN A 812 -26.12 12.51 5.22
C GLN A 812 -25.05 11.61 5.84
N SER A 813 -24.19 12.19 6.68
CA SER A 813 -23.14 11.50 7.43
C SER A 813 -23.71 10.40 8.33
N LEU A 814 -24.94 10.58 8.83
CA LEU A 814 -25.63 9.58 9.65
C LEU A 814 -25.92 8.27 8.90
N LYS A 815 -26.09 8.31 7.57
CA LYS A 815 -26.40 7.11 6.76
C LYS A 815 -25.29 6.06 6.79
N TYR A 816 -24.06 6.46 7.07
CA TYR A 816 -22.90 5.56 7.06
C TYR A 816 -22.72 4.80 8.38
N VAL A 817 -23.47 5.17 9.42
CA VAL A 817 -23.41 4.55 10.75
C VAL A 817 -24.09 3.18 10.79
N THR A 818 -24.98 2.87 9.84
CA THR A 818 -25.95 1.76 9.96
C THR A 818 -25.54 0.42 9.33
N THR A 819 -24.32 0.22 8.83
CA THR A 819 -23.92 -1.06 8.21
C THR A 819 -22.44 -1.41 8.38
N GLY A 820 -22.16 -2.61 8.94
CA GLY A 820 -20.87 -3.31 8.78
C GLY A 820 -19.69 -2.88 9.68
N ILE A 821 -19.93 -2.15 10.78
CA ILE A 821 -18.90 -1.85 11.78
C ILE A 821 -18.80 -3.05 12.75
N GLY A 822 -17.62 -3.68 12.81
CA GLY A 822 -17.34 -4.86 13.63
C GLY A 822 -16.71 -4.56 15.00
N ALA A 823 -16.66 -3.29 15.41
CA ALA A 823 -16.08 -2.84 16.67
C ALA A 823 -17.08 -2.00 17.50
N SER A 824 -16.89 -1.91 18.81
CA SER A 824 -17.67 -1.04 19.69
C SER A 824 -17.53 0.43 19.26
N TYR A 825 -18.63 1.19 19.27
CA TYR A 825 -18.62 2.60 18.88
C TYR A 825 -19.65 3.44 19.66
N PHE A 826 -19.41 4.75 19.71
CA PHE A 826 -20.32 5.75 20.27
C PHE A 826 -20.28 7.03 19.41
N MET A 827 -21.22 7.95 19.63
CA MET A 827 -21.25 9.21 18.88
C MET A 827 -20.38 10.25 19.58
N SER A 828 -19.22 10.56 19.02
CA SER A 828 -18.18 11.35 19.67
C SER A 828 -18.26 12.85 19.39
N ASN A 829 -18.99 13.23 18.34
CA ASN A 829 -19.36 14.60 18.04
C ASN A 829 -20.58 14.61 17.11
N VAL A 830 -21.72 15.12 17.59
CA VAL A 830 -22.97 15.25 16.83
C VAL A 830 -23.48 16.68 16.86
N ASN A 831 -23.77 17.23 15.68
CA ASN A 831 -24.42 18.54 15.58
C ASN A 831 -25.90 18.45 16.03
N PRO A 832 -26.33 19.25 17.02
CA PRO A 832 -27.72 19.24 17.53
C PRO A 832 -28.78 19.47 16.45
N LYS A 833 -28.48 20.28 15.42
CA LYS A 833 -29.40 20.57 14.31
C LYS A 833 -29.72 19.34 13.46
N GLY A 834 -28.83 18.36 13.41
CA GLY A 834 -29.00 17.11 12.66
C GLY A 834 -30.01 16.14 13.28
N LEU A 835 -30.43 16.37 14.53
CA LEU A 835 -31.13 15.38 15.35
C LEU A 835 -32.66 15.49 15.39
N GLN A 836 -33.26 16.54 14.84
CA GLN A 836 -34.67 16.87 15.08
C GLN A 836 -35.70 15.78 14.67
N LYS A 837 -35.35 14.74 13.88
CA LYS A 837 -36.29 13.69 13.40
C LYS A 837 -35.63 12.34 13.01
N ALA A 838 -34.47 11.99 13.55
CA ALA A 838 -33.76 10.76 13.14
C ALA A 838 -33.96 9.61 14.14
N VAL A 839 -34.04 8.37 13.64
CA VAL A 839 -34.09 7.13 14.45
C VAL A 839 -32.65 6.67 14.67
N TRP A 840 -32.20 6.55 15.92
CA TRP A 840 -30.79 6.31 16.27
C TRP A 840 -30.55 4.93 16.89
N PRO A 841 -29.34 4.36 16.73
CA PRO A 841 -28.88 3.25 17.55
C PRO A 841 -28.80 3.68 19.02
N ARG A 842 -29.21 2.81 19.96
CA ARG A 842 -29.09 3.05 21.41
C ARG A 842 -27.60 3.00 21.83
N THR A 843 -26.89 4.11 21.65
CA THR A 843 -25.46 4.28 21.98
C THR A 843 -25.24 5.63 22.66
N GLY A 844 -24.14 5.78 23.41
CA GLY A 844 -23.78 7.06 24.03
C GLY A 844 -23.51 8.15 23.02
N VAL A 845 -23.75 9.41 23.41
CA VAL A 845 -23.62 10.56 22.52
C VAL A 845 -22.95 11.76 23.19
N PHE A 846 -22.07 12.42 22.43
CA PHE A 846 -21.51 13.73 22.73
C PHE A 846 -22.02 14.77 21.73
N TYR A 847 -22.74 15.77 22.23
CA TYR A 847 -23.17 16.91 21.43
C TYR A 847 -22.03 17.90 21.18
N ALA A 848 -22.03 18.48 19.98
CA ALA A 848 -20.89 19.19 19.39
C ALA A 848 -20.29 20.30 20.27
N SER A 849 -21.09 21.06 21.04
CA SER A 849 -20.59 22.03 22.02
C SER A 849 -21.64 22.46 23.06
N TRP A 850 -21.22 22.79 24.29
CA TRP A 850 -22.09 23.42 25.29
C TRP A 850 -22.55 24.81 24.86
N GLN A 851 -21.62 25.60 24.34
CA GLN A 851 -21.84 26.98 23.92
C GLN A 851 -21.09 27.23 22.61
N ASP A 852 -21.73 27.94 21.69
CA ASP A 852 -21.07 28.48 20.50
C ASP A 852 -19.79 29.24 20.91
N GLN A 853 -18.73 29.07 20.10
CA GLN A 853 -17.45 29.70 20.36
C GLN A 853 -17.21 30.83 19.36
N GLN A 854 -16.65 31.93 19.83
CA GLN A 854 -16.05 32.96 18.99
C GLN A 854 -14.60 33.17 19.45
N SER A 855 -13.67 32.70 18.62
CA SER A 855 -12.22 32.88 18.80
C SER A 855 -11.68 33.76 17.68
N GLY A 856 -10.45 34.25 17.82
CA GLY A 856 -9.81 35.07 16.77
C GLY A 856 -9.64 34.40 15.40
N SER A 857 -9.90 33.08 15.28
CA SER A 857 -9.76 32.33 14.03
C SER A 857 -10.98 31.49 13.62
N VAL A 858 -11.92 31.22 14.53
CA VAL A 858 -13.06 30.32 14.29
C VAL A 858 -14.28 30.80 15.06
N THR A 859 -15.44 30.78 14.41
CA THR A 859 -16.77 30.93 15.03
C THR A 859 -17.60 29.67 14.82
N THR A 860 -18.24 29.15 15.87
CA THR A 860 -19.11 27.96 15.78
C THR A 860 -20.56 28.30 16.07
N PHE A 861 -21.49 27.48 15.55
CA PHE A 861 -22.95 27.66 15.68
C PHE A 861 -23.68 26.37 16.08
N ASP A 862 -22.94 25.39 16.58
CA ASP A 862 -23.37 24.03 16.92
C ASP A 862 -23.51 23.81 18.44
N GLY A 863 -23.49 24.89 19.22
CA GLY A 863 -23.67 24.91 20.67
C GLY A 863 -25.13 24.73 21.11
N LEU A 864 -25.31 24.22 22.34
CA LEU A 864 -26.61 24.21 23.02
C LEU A 864 -27.02 25.61 23.52
N LYS A 865 -26.02 26.49 23.68
CA LYS A 865 -26.16 27.91 23.95
C LYS A 865 -25.50 28.73 22.85
N ASP A 866 -25.98 29.95 22.64
CA ASP A 866 -25.35 30.88 21.70
C ASP A 866 -24.05 31.49 22.25
N VAL A 867 -23.36 32.31 21.45
CA VAL A 867 -22.06 32.89 21.81
C VAL A 867 -22.11 33.68 23.13
N TRP A 868 -23.28 34.22 23.49
CA TRP A 868 -23.49 35.03 24.69
C TRP A 868 -24.04 34.24 25.88
N GLY A 869 -24.19 32.91 25.75
CA GLY A 869 -24.64 32.03 26.84
C GLY A 869 -26.17 31.91 26.96
N ARG A 870 -26.93 32.41 25.99
CA ARG A 870 -28.40 32.30 25.95
C ARG A 870 -28.81 30.92 25.42
N ASN A 871 -29.91 30.39 25.94
CA ASN A 871 -30.33 29.00 25.70
C ASN A 871 -30.96 28.84 24.32
N LYS A 872 -30.42 27.92 23.50
CA LYS A 872 -31.03 27.55 22.21
C LYS A 872 -32.10 26.48 22.41
N PRO A 873 -33.01 26.26 21.43
CA PRO A 873 -34.05 25.23 21.55
C PRO A 873 -33.50 23.82 21.77
N TYR A 874 -32.30 23.55 21.24
CA TYR A 874 -31.65 22.24 21.32
C TYR A 874 -31.34 21.80 22.76
N LEU A 875 -31.00 22.74 23.67
CA LEU A 875 -30.75 22.44 25.08
C LEU A 875 -31.96 21.76 25.74
N TYR A 876 -33.16 22.30 25.49
CA TYR A 876 -34.41 21.80 26.05
C TYR A 876 -34.82 20.46 25.45
N GLN A 877 -34.65 20.29 24.14
CA GLN A 877 -34.95 19.02 23.45
C GLN A 877 -34.12 17.87 24.03
N ILE A 878 -32.84 18.11 24.27
CA ILE A 878 -31.92 17.12 24.81
C ILE A 878 -32.21 16.88 26.29
N SER A 879 -32.43 17.94 27.09
CA SER A 879 -32.79 17.82 28.51
C SER A 879 -34.05 16.99 28.73
N ALA A 880 -35.09 17.19 27.90
CA ALA A 880 -36.31 16.40 27.96
C ALA A 880 -36.04 14.90 27.70
N THR A 881 -35.07 14.59 26.84
CA THR A 881 -34.68 13.21 26.49
C THR A 881 -33.86 12.54 27.60
N TRP A 882 -33.09 13.31 28.35
CA TRP A 882 -32.17 12.82 29.40
C TRP A 882 -32.74 12.89 30.83
N HIS A 883 -34.04 13.12 30.97
CA HIS A 883 -34.75 13.27 32.25
C HIS A 883 -34.34 14.52 33.08
N GLY A 884 -33.83 15.59 32.45
CA GLY A 884 -33.52 16.87 33.10
C GLY A 884 -34.74 17.78 33.27
N LYS A 885 -34.89 18.45 34.42
CA LYS A 885 -35.97 19.42 34.72
C LYS A 885 -35.60 20.83 34.27
N ILE A 886 -35.68 21.11 32.97
CA ILE A 886 -35.61 22.48 32.44
C ILE A 886 -36.95 22.80 31.77
N HIS A 887 -37.70 23.76 32.32
CA HIS A 887 -38.95 24.25 31.71
C HIS A 887 -38.68 24.82 30.31
N GLY A 888 -39.58 24.52 29.36
CA GLY A 888 -39.33 24.52 27.90
C GLY A 888 -38.93 25.85 27.26
N ASN A 889 -38.48 25.74 26.00
CA ASN A 889 -38.30 26.90 25.13
C ASN A 889 -39.64 27.23 24.45
N ASP A 890 -40.30 28.29 24.91
CA ASP A 890 -41.57 28.74 24.35
C ASP A 890 -41.41 29.59 23.08
N LEU A 891 -40.21 29.65 22.49
CA LEU A 891 -39.96 30.45 21.30
C LEU A 891 -40.37 29.71 20.01
N PRO A 892 -41.15 30.37 19.13
CA PRO A 892 -41.50 29.80 17.83
C PRO A 892 -40.25 29.60 16.95
N PRO A 893 -40.27 28.62 16.02
CA PRO A 893 -39.27 28.51 14.96
C PRO A 893 -39.10 29.82 14.20
N VAL A 894 -37.84 30.18 13.91
CA VAL A 894 -37.51 31.38 13.12
C VAL A 894 -36.68 31.02 11.89
N ARG A 895 -36.80 31.84 10.83
CA ARG A 895 -36.01 31.71 9.59
C ARG A 895 -35.67 33.07 9.00
N ILE A 896 -34.64 33.12 8.16
CA ILE A 896 -34.31 34.31 7.38
C ILE A 896 -35.02 34.25 6.02
N LEU A 897 -35.90 35.22 5.75
CA LEU A 897 -36.41 35.50 4.41
C LEU A 897 -35.36 36.28 3.63
N ARG A 898 -34.80 35.65 2.61
CA ARG A 898 -33.89 36.28 1.66
C ARG A 898 -34.67 37.09 0.62
N PRO A 899 -34.13 38.21 0.15
CA PRO A 899 -34.75 38.97 -0.92
C PRO A 899 -34.71 38.18 -2.23
N ALA A 900 -35.77 38.29 -3.03
CA ALA A 900 -35.83 37.77 -4.40
C ALA A 900 -35.12 38.72 -5.38
N LEU A 901 -33.94 39.22 -5.00
CA LEU A 901 -33.13 40.16 -5.77
C LEU A 901 -31.74 39.57 -6.03
N THR A 902 -31.15 39.94 -7.16
CA THR A 902 -29.79 39.53 -7.52
C THR A 902 -28.77 40.07 -6.52
N THR A 903 -27.92 39.20 -6.00
CA THR A 903 -26.93 39.56 -4.99
C THR A 903 -25.63 40.04 -5.64
N THR A 904 -25.54 41.34 -5.92
CA THR A 904 -24.33 41.99 -6.48
C THR A 904 -23.51 42.69 -5.38
N THR A 905 -22.19 42.74 -5.54
CA THR A 905 -21.29 43.47 -4.64
C THR A 905 -21.71 44.94 -4.53
N GLY A 906 -21.80 45.47 -3.31
CA GLY A 906 -22.17 46.86 -3.03
C GLY A 906 -23.68 47.13 -3.03
N ALA A 907 -24.52 46.16 -3.37
CA ALA A 907 -25.97 46.31 -3.27
C ALA A 907 -26.41 46.34 -1.80
N LEU A 908 -27.41 47.17 -1.48
CA LEU A 908 -28.06 47.18 -0.18
C LEU A 908 -29.34 46.35 -0.25
N LEU A 909 -29.34 45.17 0.38
CA LEU A 909 -30.44 44.21 0.26
C LEU A 909 -31.20 44.00 1.58
N PRO A 910 -32.55 43.97 1.56
CA PRO A 910 -33.36 43.74 2.76
C PRO A 910 -33.48 42.24 3.07
N TYR A 911 -33.16 41.86 4.30
CA TYR A 911 -33.41 40.53 4.86
C TYR A 911 -34.41 40.65 5.99
N SER A 912 -35.44 39.81 5.99
CA SER A 912 -36.51 39.85 6.99
C SER A 912 -36.57 38.58 7.80
N ALA A 913 -36.91 38.69 9.08
CA ALA A 913 -37.15 37.54 9.94
C ALA A 913 -38.53 36.94 9.64
N LEU A 914 -38.60 35.61 9.58
CA LEU A 914 -39.82 34.83 9.56
C LEU A 914 -40.01 34.17 10.92
N VAL A 915 -41.24 34.19 11.42
CA VAL A 915 -41.63 33.52 12.65
C VAL A 915 -42.78 32.56 12.33
N TYR A 916 -42.64 31.31 12.75
CA TYR A 916 -43.69 30.31 12.58
C TYR A 916 -44.75 30.48 13.65
N ALA A 917 -45.96 30.89 13.26
CA ALA A 917 -47.10 31.12 14.13
C ALA A 917 -48.40 30.85 13.36
N TYR A 918 -49.44 30.37 14.04
CA TYR A 918 -50.73 30.02 13.40
C TYR A 918 -50.58 29.02 12.23
N ASP A 919 -49.74 27.99 12.42
CA ASP A 919 -49.41 26.97 11.42
C ASP A 919 -48.88 27.47 10.06
N LYS A 920 -48.30 28.68 10.03
CA LYS A 920 -47.66 29.24 8.85
C LYS A 920 -46.44 30.10 9.20
N TRP A 921 -45.56 30.30 8.22
CA TRP A 921 -44.46 31.26 8.33
C TRP A 921 -45.00 32.66 8.06
N ASN A 922 -44.79 33.59 8.99
CA ASN A 922 -45.20 34.98 8.85
C ASN A 922 -43.95 35.88 8.93
N VAL A 923 -43.95 36.99 8.19
CA VAL A 923 -42.89 38.00 8.29
C VAL A 923 -43.04 38.72 9.63
N ALA A 924 -41.96 38.77 10.41
CA ALA A 924 -41.96 39.28 11.78
C ALA A 924 -42.47 40.73 11.88
N THR A 925 -42.21 41.55 10.86
CA THR A 925 -42.67 42.95 10.77
C THR A 925 -44.19 43.10 10.88
N PHE A 926 -44.96 42.09 10.44
CA PHE A 926 -46.43 42.12 10.47
C PHE A 926 -47.03 41.33 11.64
N LEU A 927 -46.20 40.75 12.50
CA LEU A 927 -46.61 40.02 13.69
C LEU A 927 -46.41 40.89 14.94
N LYS A 928 -47.42 40.96 15.81
CA LYS A 928 -47.19 41.44 17.18
C LYS A 928 -46.45 40.35 17.95
N THR A 929 -45.15 40.56 18.16
CA THR A 929 -44.28 39.63 18.89
C THR A 929 -43.39 40.37 19.88
N ASN A 930 -43.09 39.75 21.01
CA ASN A 930 -42.14 40.27 22.01
C ASN A 930 -40.68 39.87 21.70
N LEU A 931 -40.43 39.29 20.51
CA LEU A 931 -39.10 38.87 20.09
C LEU A 931 -38.24 40.06 19.67
N ARG A 932 -37.02 40.15 20.21
CA ARG A 932 -35.97 41.05 19.71
C ARG A 932 -35.13 40.29 18.69
N PHE A 933 -34.88 40.89 17.52
CA PHE A 933 -34.06 40.28 16.47
C PHE A 933 -32.70 40.98 16.38
N GLU A 934 -31.63 40.19 16.39
CA GLU A 934 -30.24 40.63 16.24
C GLU A 934 -29.63 40.00 14.99
N TRP A 935 -28.94 40.79 14.18
CA TRP A 935 -28.39 40.36 12.90
C TRP A 935 -26.87 40.49 12.88
N TYR A 936 -26.21 39.46 12.36
CA TYR A 936 -24.76 39.37 12.28
C TYR A 936 -24.31 38.88 10.90
N LEU A 937 -23.30 39.55 10.35
CA LEU A 937 -22.61 39.12 9.15
C LEU A 937 -21.42 38.23 9.54
N VAL A 938 -21.37 37.04 8.96
CA VAL A 938 -20.39 36.01 9.28
C VAL A 938 -19.49 35.78 8.09
N LYS A 939 -18.18 35.94 8.28
CA LYS A 939 -17.16 35.69 7.26
C LYS A 939 -16.71 34.24 7.31
N THR A 940 -16.68 33.56 6.17
CA THR A 940 -16.21 32.17 6.02
C THR A 940 -14.92 32.09 5.22
N ASN A 941 -14.10 31.07 5.49
CA ASN A 941 -12.96 30.72 4.64
C ASN A 941 -13.42 29.99 3.37
N ALA A 942 -12.47 29.61 2.50
CA ALA A 942 -12.73 28.88 1.26
C ALA A 942 -13.42 27.51 1.45
N LEU A 943 -13.36 26.95 2.66
CA LEU A 943 -14.02 25.69 3.03
C LEU A 943 -15.41 25.90 3.66
N GLY A 944 -15.88 27.14 3.73
CA GLY A 944 -17.17 27.51 4.34
C GLY A 944 -17.18 27.53 5.87
N THR A 945 -16.01 27.39 6.54
CA THR A 945 -15.90 27.50 8.00
C THR A 945 -15.99 28.95 8.42
N ALA A 946 -16.85 29.27 9.40
CA ALA A 946 -16.96 30.61 9.94
C ALA A 946 -15.71 31.01 10.73
N THR A 947 -15.20 32.20 10.43
CA THR A 947 -13.92 32.72 10.96
C THR A 947 -14.13 33.94 11.85
N ASN A 948 -15.12 34.78 11.50
CA ASN A 948 -15.44 35.98 12.25
C ASN A 948 -16.92 36.33 12.09
N MET A 949 -17.46 37.05 13.06
CA MET A 949 -18.86 37.48 13.13
C MET A 949 -18.92 38.94 13.62
N SER A 950 -19.65 39.79 12.88
CA SER A 950 -19.85 41.20 13.21
C SER A 950 -21.32 41.57 13.17
N LYS A 951 -21.79 42.35 14.14
CA LYS A 951 -23.19 42.81 14.18
C LYS A 951 -23.47 43.78 13.03
N VAL A 952 -24.61 43.62 12.37
CA VAL A 952 -25.03 44.47 11.24
C VAL A 952 -26.35 45.20 11.48
N GLY A 953 -27.16 44.81 12.46
CA GLY A 953 -28.37 45.53 12.80
C GLY A 953 -29.25 44.83 13.82
N GLU A 954 -30.36 45.48 14.17
CA GLU A 954 -31.41 44.96 15.04
C GLU A 954 -32.79 45.24 14.41
N GLY A 955 -33.79 44.44 14.76
CA GLY A 955 -35.18 44.59 14.31
C GLY A 955 -35.64 43.49 13.33
N PRO A 956 -36.94 43.42 13.01
CA PRO A 956 -37.52 42.34 12.22
C PRO A 956 -37.03 42.31 10.76
N THR A 957 -36.44 43.40 10.28
CA THR A 957 -35.80 43.51 8.96
C THR A 957 -34.49 44.25 9.11
N VAL A 958 -33.45 43.79 8.40
CA VAL A 958 -32.14 44.45 8.32
C VAL A 958 -31.76 44.69 6.85
N TYR A 959 -31.10 45.81 6.59
CA TYR A 959 -30.50 46.09 5.29
C TYR A 959 -29.01 45.77 5.34
N VAL A 960 -28.57 44.83 4.52
CA VAL A 960 -27.17 44.37 4.50
C VAL A 960 -26.50 44.87 3.24
N ASN A 961 -25.40 45.60 3.40
CA ASN A 961 -24.52 45.95 2.28
C ASN A 961 -23.71 44.72 1.87
N ILE A 962 -23.85 44.28 0.61
CA ILE A 962 -23.26 43.03 0.13
C ILE A 962 -21.74 43.21 -0.08
N PRO A 963 -20.89 42.49 0.68
CA PRO A 963 -19.45 42.63 0.59
C PRO A 963 -18.89 42.01 -0.70
N PRO A 964 -17.68 42.43 -1.15
CA PRO A 964 -16.96 41.73 -2.20
C PRO A 964 -16.68 40.28 -1.80
N ASN A 965 -16.70 39.36 -2.78
CA ASN A 965 -16.66 37.91 -2.55
C ASN A 965 -17.79 37.42 -1.64
N ASN A 966 -19.04 37.83 -1.93
CA ASN A 966 -20.25 37.49 -1.16
C ASN A 966 -20.45 35.99 -0.87
N ASN A 967 -19.87 35.09 -1.68
CA ASN A 967 -19.82 33.65 -1.45
C ASN A 967 -19.10 33.25 -0.15
N ASN A 968 -18.22 34.10 0.36
CA ASN A 968 -17.49 33.93 1.62
C ASN A 968 -18.20 34.57 2.82
N TYR A 969 -19.47 34.96 2.67
CA TYR A 969 -20.25 35.54 3.75
C TYR A 969 -21.58 34.82 3.94
N ARG A 970 -22.04 34.81 5.18
CA ARG A 970 -23.31 34.23 5.62
C ARG A 970 -24.00 35.24 6.53
N LEU A 971 -25.32 35.18 6.59
CA LEU A 971 -26.12 35.98 7.50
C LEU A 971 -26.58 35.08 8.65
N TYR A 972 -26.35 35.54 9.87
CA TYR A 972 -26.77 34.90 11.11
C TYR A 972 -27.78 35.81 11.80
N MET A 973 -28.93 35.26 12.16
CA MET A 973 -30.00 36.00 12.86
C MET A 973 -30.33 35.26 14.15
N VAL A 974 -30.48 36.03 15.22
CA VAL A 974 -30.88 35.54 16.54
C VAL A 974 -32.16 36.26 16.98
N ALA A 975 -33.22 35.50 17.22
CA ALA A 975 -34.45 35.97 17.85
C ALA A 975 -34.37 35.69 19.36
N VAL A 976 -34.59 36.72 20.18
CA VAL A 976 -34.30 36.72 21.61
C VAL A 976 -35.56 37.03 22.41
N ASN A 977 -35.79 36.28 23.48
CA ASN A 977 -36.76 36.60 24.52
C ASN A 977 -36.18 36.19 25.89
N GLY A 978 -35.84 37.17 26.73
CA GLY A 978 -35.14 36.93 27.98
C GLY A 978 -33.82 36.19 27.77
N THR A 979 -33.66 35.03 28.42
CA THR A 979 -32.47 34.17 28.32
C THR A 979 -32.54 33.15 27.18
N ASN A 980 -33.64 33.12 26.41
CA ASN A 980 -33.89 32.11 25.40
C ASN A 980 -33.72 32.71 24.00
N VAL A 981 -33.20 31.91 23.09
CA VAL A 981 -32.99 32.32 21.70
C VAL A 981 -33.44 31.25 20.71
N ASN A 982 -33.74 31.70 19.49
CA ASN A 982 -33.85 30.85 18.32
C ASN A 982 -33.07 31.50 17.17
N ASP A 983 -32.40 30.70 16.35
CA ASP A 983 -31.44 31.21 15.37
C ASP A 983 -31.58 30.60 13.98
N ASP A 984 -31.12 31.34 12.98
CA ASP A 984 -30.99 30.84 11.62
C ASP A 984 -29.71 31.37 10.95
N TYR A 985 -29.15 30.58 10.04
CA TYR A 985 -27.85 30.81 9.40
C TYR A 985 -27.92 30.46 7.91
N VAL A 986 -27.78 31.46 7.04
CA VAL A 986 -28.02 31.30 5.60
C VAL A 986 -26.95 31.97 4.73
N THR A 987 -26.86 31.54 3.47
CA THR A 987 -26.10 32.27 2.44
C THR A 987 -26.73 33.62 2.14
N LEU A 988 -25.90 34.62 1.84
CA LEU A 988 -26.40 35.91 1.34
C LEU A 988 -27.17 35.73 0.03
N ASN A 989 -26.68 34.84 -0.83
CA ASN A 989 -27.25 34.57 -2.15
C ASN A 989 -28.46 33.62 -2.05
N THR A 990 -29.46 33.86 -2.90
CA THR A 990 -30.50 32.87 -3.21
C THR A 990 -29.92 31.90 -4.26
N PRO A 991 -29.76 30.60 -3.97
CA PRO A 991 -29.23 29.66 -4.95
C PRO A 991 -30.20 29.55 -6.14
N LEU A 992 -29.73 29.93 -7.33
CA LEU A 992 -30.38 29.55 -8.57
C LEU A 992 -30.29 28.03 -8.66
N LYS A 993 -31.43 27.33 -8.67
CA LYS A 993 -31.45 25.90 -9.01
C LYS A 993 -31.01 25.80 -10.47
N ASN A 994 -29.81 25.28 -10.71
CA ASN A 994 -29.44 24.71 -12.00
C ASN A 994 -30.09 23.35 -12.18
#